data_AF-A0A533X9B3-F1
#
_entry.id   AF-A0A533X9B3-F1
#
_cell.length_a   1.000
_cell.length_b   1.000
_cell.length_c   1.000
_cell.angle_alpha   90.00
_cell.angle_beta   90.00
_cell.angle_gamma   90.00
#
_symmetry.space_group_name_H-M   'P 1'
#
loop_
_entity.id
_entity.type
_entity.pdbx_description
1 polymer ?
#
loop_
_entity_poly.entity_id
_entity_poly.type
_entity_poly.pdbx_seq_one_letter_code
_entity_poly.pdbx_strand_id
1 'polypeptide(L)'
;MQRTSRVSFRYREAAIFVMAIMGVAAGLAAFSFSSPALDVPPGSGTAHAVAEGLGSFSSYVQLQDFIAANARSAQQYNRRGTWFGQPPMAFGGDVKTLVTLAATSAAAQSTPTFTGTNVQVQGVDEPDRVKTDGTNLFVSTSNAVTILRAYPPNSTSTLSTIAFQNAMILGMEISRDRLMVIDQRSANTTYIDLLLYDTSVPSSPRLMGNTSVAGAYVAARLAQGNIYAVIQQPSYRFDDKGNATGVMPLVAEDGVRKTLLPSSVYYTPNRAQISYYTMVTSVSMSTGKASTLSVLTGPSSTIYVSPSNIYVVYANYQEFYADNIPGDIYTGGVISSTNLQQGQNSTIFRASYSSDGNVTVKAVGSVPGTVLNQFSLDEYDNYFRVATSRFAKIGGAYTRSDDVYVLGRDMSQVSAVRNIAPGENIYAVRFVGDMGYVVTFEQIDPLFAISFKDIANPVVLSALKVTGYSNYLHPLPGGYLIGVGKEAVPSSTGNFAWYLGMKLSLFRVFENGTSTQISKYLIGDRGTESPVLNDHLAFTFDSSRNITVIPVMLAKVSGNQTYGPSSPPPYGDIVWQGVYVFKVTGAGFTVLGRVSQYPPGKSYGDSPVNNLQIDRSVIIGNYLYTVSQGEVMVSSLSSFSTVATVQLSGR
;
A
#
# COMPACT_ATOMS: atom_id res chain seq x y z
N MET A 1 41.28 -10.52 -88.44
CA MET A 1 41.70 -10.41 -87.01
C MET A 1 40.72 -11.23 -86.18
N GLN A 2 41.13 -12.25 -85.42
CA GLN A 2 41.91 -12.24 -84.15
C GLN A 2 41.10 -11.75 -82.93
N ARG A 3 41.12 -12.43 -81.77
CA ARG A 3 41.41 -13.87 -81.50
C ARG A 3 41.04 -14.22 -80.03
N THR A 4 40.40 -15.38 -79.81
CA THR A 4 40.57 -16.32 -78.64
C THR A 4 40.45 -15.83 -77.18
N SER A 5 40.03 -16.62 -76.19
CA SER A 5 39.63 -18.05 -76.17
C SER A 5 38.78 -18.41 -74.94
N ARG A 6 37.95 -19.46 -75.07
CA ARG A 6 37.40 -20.25 -73.96
C ARG A 6 38.50 -21.11 -73.31
N VAL A 7 38.29 -21.54 -72.07
CA VAL A 7 38.39 -22.98 -71.67
C VAL A 7 37.30 -23.26 -70.63
N SER A 8 36.79 -24.50 -70.63
CA SER A 8 35.79 -25.06 -69.71
C SER A 8 36.28 -26.39 -69.17
N PHE A 9 35.78 -26.90 -68.04
CA PHE A 9 35.45 -28.33 -67.92
C PHE A 9 34.42 -28.62 -66.79
N ARG A 10 33.73 -29.76 -66.91
CA ARG A 10 32.79 -30.38 -65.95
C ARG A 10 33.22 -31.84 -65.72
N TYR A 11 32.83 -32.48 -64.60
CA TYR A 11 31.96 -33.71 -64.56
C TYR A 11 32.21 -34.71 -63.40
N ARG A 12 31.11 -35.42 -63.07
CA ARG A 12 30.96 -36.80 -62.51
C ARG A 12 31.31 -37.03 -61.03
N GLU A 13 30.36 -37.33 -60.13
CA GLU A 13 29.39 -38.45 -60.08
C GLU A 13 30.00 -39.88 -60.07
N ALA A 14 29.94 -40.53 -58.90
CA ALA A 14 29.54 -41.94 -58.66
C ALA A 14 29.53 -42.14 -57.12
N ALA A 15 28.53 -42.69 -56.39
CA ALA A 15 27.34 -43.51 -56.65
C ALA A 15 27.56 -45.04 -56.71
N ILE A 16 26.57 -45.80 -56.17
CA ILE A 16 26.36 -47.27 -56.13
C ILE A 16 26.87 -47.99 -54.86
N PHE A 17 26.26 -49.08 -54.32
CA PHE A 17 24.87 -49.50 -54.00
C PHE A 17 24.93 -50.91 -53.32
N VAL A 18 23.77 -51.58 -53.12
CA VAL A 18 23.54 -53.01 -52.71
C VAL A 18 24.07 -53.41 -51.31
N MET A 19 23.53 -54.41 -50.59
CA MET A 19 22.68 -55.58 -50.94
C MET A 19 21.55 -55.87 -49.91
N ALA A 20 20.68 -56.84 -50.22
CA ALA A 20 19.61 -57.39 -49.36
C ALA A 20 19.29 -58.86 -49.80
N ILE A 21 18.34 -59.65 -49.27
CA ILE A 21 17.19 -59.42 -48.36
C ILE A 21 16.73 -60.75 -47.68
N MET A 22 15.91 -60.65 -46.62
CA MET A 22 15.01 -61.67 -46.02
C MET A 22 15.55 -62.89 -45.24
N GLY A 23 14.88 -63.10 -44.09
CA GLY A 23 14.63 -64.37 -43.39
C GLY A 23 13.39 -64.15 -42.49
N VAL A 24 12.45 -65.10 -42.39
CA VAL A 24 11.08 -64.87 -41.85
C VAL A 24 10.70 -65.88 -40.77
N ALA A 25 10.18 -65.42 -39.61
CA ALA A 25 9.02 -66.00 -38.89
C ALA A 25 8.66 -65.28 -37.56
N ALA A 26 7.35 -65.01 -37.40
CA ALA A 26 6.50 -65.01 -36.19
C ALA A 26 6.99 -64.49 -34.80
N GLY A 27 6.20 -63.57 -34.23
CA GLY A 27 6.17 -63.26 -32.78
C GLY A 27 5.25 -62.06 -32.46
N LEU A 28 4.19 -62.25 -31.67
CA LEU A 28 3.25 -61.17 -31.33
C LEU A 28 3.64 -60.41 -30.04
N ALA A 29 3.62 -59.08 -30.09
CA ALA A 29 3.32 -58.20 -28.95
C ALA A 29 2.93 -56.79 -29.46
N ALA A 30 2.20 -56.01 -28.66
CA ALA A 30 1.69 -54.70 -29.05
C ALA A 30 2.73 -53.57 -28.85
N PHE A 31 2.68 -52.55 -29.73
CA PHE A 31 3.40 -51.29 -29.55
C PHE A 31 2.70 -50.38 -28.53
N SER A 32 3.49 -49.81 -27.61
CA SER A 32 3.15 -48.60 -26.86
C SER A 32 4.40 -47.72 -26.83
N PHE A 33 4.32 -46.52 -27.43
CA PHE A 33 5.46 -45.59 -27.47
C PHE A 33 5.63 -44.86 -26.13
N SER A 34 6.69 -45.21 -25.39
CA SER A 34 7.22 -44.37 -24.32
C SER A 34 8.25 -43.39 -24.89
N SER A 35 8.07 -42.09 -24.61
CA SER A 35 9.10 -41.09 -24.86
C SER A 35 10.26 -41.25 -23.87
N PRO A 36 11.52 -41.02 -24.27
CA PRO A 36 12.65 -41.09 -23.34
C PRO A 36 12.56 -39.98 -22.29
N ALA A 37 12.81 -40.33 -21.04
CA ALA A 37 12.95 -39.35 -19.97
C ALA A 37 14.25 -38.55 -20.15
N LEU A 38 14.17 -37.21 -20.01
CA LEU A 38 15.34 -36.37 -19.83
C LEU A 38 15.80 -36.48 -18.39
N ASP A 39 16.83 -37.30 -18.17
CA ASP A 39 17.40 -37.55 -16.84
C ASP A 39 18.25 -36.33 -16.42
N VAL A 40 17.62 -35.42 -15.67
CA VAL A 40 18.27 -34.22 -15.12
C VAL A 40 18.77 -34.56 -13.71
N PRO A 41 20.09 -34.48 -13.42
CA PRO A 41 20.60 -34.76 -12.08
C PRO A 41 19.92 -33.90 -11.01
N PRO A 42 19.66 -34.43 -9.80
CA PRO A 42 19.05 -33.67 -8.72
C PRO A 42 20.00 -32.58 -8.24
N GLY A 43 19.87 -31.38 -8.82
CA GLY A 43 20.57 -30.19 -8.37
C GLY A 43 20.24 -29.94 -6.90
N SER A 44 21.30 -29.76 -6.08
CA SER A 44 21.21 -29.63 -4.62
C SER A 44 20.65 -28.26 -4.18
N GLY A 45 19.40 -27.99 -4.56
CA GLY A 45 18.60 -26.93 -3.95
C GLY A 45 18.49 -27.19 -2.46
N THR A 46 19.06 -26.31 -1.65
CA THR A 46 18.91 -26.35 -0.19
C THR A 46 17.43 -26.33 0.15
N ALA A 47 16.94 -27.38 0.82
CA ALA A 47 15.57 -27.42 1.30
C ALA A 47 15.37 -26.27 2.29
N HIS A 48 14.72 -25.19 1.84
CA HIS A 48 14.34 -24.08 2.70
C HIS A 48 13.47 -24.64 3.83
N ALA A 49 13.90 -24.44 5.08
CA ALA A 49 13.17 -24.90 6.24
C ALA A 49 11.73 -24.38 6.15
N VAL A 50 10.75 -25.28 6.29
CA VAL A 50 9.33 -24.92 6.25
C VAL A 50 9.09 -23.88 7.35
N ALA A 51 8.61 -22.70 6.95
CA ALA A 51 8.38 -21.61 7.89
C ALA A 51 7.40 -22.05 8.99
N GLU A 52 7.74 -21.76 10.25
CA GLU A 52 6.95 -22.22 11.39
C GLU A 52 5.51 -21.75 11.28
N GLY A 53 4.58 -22.72 11.28
CA GLY A 53 3.14 -22.47 11.11
C GLY A 53 2.64 -22.35 9.65
N LEU A 54 3.47 -22.49 8.62
CA LEU A 54 3.01 -22.55 7.22
C LEU A 54 3.14 -23.96 6.62
N GLY A 55 2.21 -24.29 5.72
CA GLY A 55 2.36 -25.42 4.79
C GLY A 55 2.97 -24.96 3.46
N SER A 56 3.54 -25.89 2.70
CA SER A 56 3.95 -25.71 1.29
C SER A 56 3.56 -26.93 0.45
N PHE A 57 3.86 -26.91 -0.86
CA PHE A 57 3.47 -27.98 -1.78
C PHE A 57 4.70 -28.77 -2.30
N SER A 58 4.56 -30.09 -2.41
CA SER A 58 5.59 -30.97 -2.97
C SER A 58 5.53 -31.08 -4.50
N SER A 59 4.42 -30.69 -5.12
CA SER A 59 4.19 -30.79 -6.57
C SER A 59 3.19 -29.76 -7.07
N TYR A 60 3.24 -29.46 -8.37
CA TYR A 60 2.25 -28.59 -9.02
C TYR A 60 0.83 -29.18 -8.99
N VAL A 61 0.69 -30.50 -8.99
CA VAL A 61 -0.61 -31.19 -8.86
C VAL A 61 -1.24 -30.90 -7.51
N GLN A 62 -0.49 -31.07 -6.41
CA GLN A 62 -0.96 -30.77 -5.06
C GLN A 62 -1.39 -29.30 -4.90
N LEU A 63 -0.65 -28.37 -5.52
CA LEU A 63 -1.00 -26.94 -5.57
C LEU A 63 -2.29 -26.70 -6.36
N GLN A 64 -2.44 -27.32 -7.54
CA GLN A 64 -3.63 -27.21 -8.39
C GLN A 64 -4.88 -27.79 -7.71
N ASP A 65 -4.79 -28.96 -7.08
CA ASP A 65 -5.89 -29.60 -6.35
C ASP A 65 -6.34 -28.75 -5.16
N PHE A 66 -5.40 -28.18 -4.41
CA PHE A 66 -5.68 -27.28 -3.28
C PHE A 66 -6.42 -26.02 -3.74
N ILE A 67 -6.00 -25.41 -4.85
CA ILE A 67 -6.68 -24.26 -5.46
C ILE A 67 -8.08 -24.65 -5.93
N ALA A 68 -8.23 -25.78 -6.62
CA ALA A 68 -9.51 -26.26 -7.14
C ALA A 68 -10.51 -26.58 -6.02
N ALA A 69 -10.06 -27.11 -4.89
CA ALA A 69 -10.88 -27.33 -3.71
C ALA A 69 -11.40 -26.00 -3.11
N ASN A 70 -10.53 -25.01 -2.94
CA ASN A 70 -10.90 -23.68 -2.44
C ASN A 70 -11.88 -22.96 -3.39
N ALA A 71 -11.62 -23.00 -4.69
CA ALA A 71 -12.49 -22.38 -5.69
C ALA A 71 -13.90 -22.99 -5.70
N ARG A 72 -14.03 -24.31 -5.44
CA ARG A 72 -15.33 -24.98 -5.27
C ARG A 72 -16.07 -24.50 -4.02
N SER A 73 -15.38 -24.15 -2.93
CA SER A 73 -16.03 -23.52 -1.76
C SER A 73 -16.67 -22.20 -2.16
N ALA A 74 -15.88 -21.28 -2.74
CA ALA A 74 -16.34 -19.94 -3.13
C ALA A 74 -17.58 -19.95 -4.07
N GLN A 75 -17.69 -20.94 -4.96
CA GLN A 75 -18.86 -21.12 -5.83
C GLN A 75 -20.14 -21.47 -5.06
N GLN A 76 -20.04 -22.24 -3.97
CA GLN A 76 -21.19 -22.62 -3.15
C GLN A 76 -21.75 -21.42 -2.36
N TYR A 77 -20.91 -20.44 -1.98
CA TYR A 77 -21.35 -19.18 -1.39
C TYR A 77 -22.12 -18.30 -2.38
N ASN A 78 -21.59 -18.12 -3.59
CA ASN A 78 -22.27 -17.34 -4.62
C ASN A 78 -23.67 -17.94 -4.96
N ARG A 79 -23.78 -19.28 -4.98
CA ARG A 79 -25.06 -19.98 -5.17
C ARG A 79 -26.04 -19.90 -3.98
N ARG A 80 -25.61 -19.49 -2.78
CA ARG A 80 -26.47 -19.31 -1.60
C ARG A 80 -26.97 -17.86 -1.44
N GLY A 81 -26.68 -16.97 -2.38
CA GLY A 81 -27.11 -15.57 -2.34
C GLY A 81 -26.27 -14.67 -1.42
N THR A 82 -25.30 -15.23 -0.68
CA THR A 82 -24.28 -14.46 0.05
C THR A 82 -23.23 -13.91 -0.91
N TRP A 83 -23.63 -12.88 -1.66
CA TRP A 83 -22.78 -12.16 -2.61
C TRP A 83 -21.79 -11.24 -1.87
N PHE A 84 -20.61 -11.77 -1.55
CA PHE A 84 -19.42 -10.97 -1.24
C PHE A 84 -18.90 -10.28 -2.52
N GLY A 85 -19.68 -9.34 -3.04
CA GLY A 85 -19.39 -8.58 -4.27
C GLY A 85 -19.76 -7.10 -4.21
N GLN A 86 -20.40 -6.63 -3.13
CA GLN A 86 -19.97 -5.36 -2.57
C GLN A 86 -18.48 -5.56 -2.21
N PRO A 87 -17.52 -4.81 -2.79
CA PRO A 87 -16.20 -4.76 -2.20
C PRO A 87 -16.33 -4.26 -0.75
N PRO A 88 -15.34 -4.49 0.14
CA PRO A 88 -15.24 -3.66 1.34
C PRO A 88 -15.35 -2.20 0.88
N MET A 89 -16.29 -1.43 1.45
CA MET A 89 -16.75 -0.17 0.84
C MET A 89 -15.55 0.63 0.34
N ALA A 90 -15.51 0.89 -0.96
CA ALA A 90 -14.35 1.49 -1.60
C ALA A 90 -14.24 2.96 -1.19
N PHE A 91 -13.65 3.19 -0.03
CA PHE A 91 -12.85 4.37 0.26
C PHE A 91 -11.72 4.37 -0.77
N GLY A 92 -12.01 4.95 -1.94
CA GLY A 92 -11.07 5.13 -3.04
C GLY A 92 -10.00 6.15 -2.67
N GLY A 93 -9.11 5.77 -1.75
CA GLY A 93 -7.81 6.39 -1.62
C GLY A 93 -6.94 5.87 -2.75
N ASP A 94 -6.76 6.66 -3.80
CA ASP A 94 -5.68 6.41 -4.77
C ASP A 94 -4.35 6.33 -4.02
N VAL A 95 -3.61 5.26 -4.31
CA VAL A 95 -2.35 4.86 -3.65
C VAL A 95 -1.33 6.02 -3.59
N LYS A 96 -0.63 6.15 -2.46
CA LYS A 96 0.80 6.57 -2.33
C LYS A 96 1.33 6.38 -0.88
N THR A 97 2.66 6.32 -0.73
CA THR A 97 3.46 5.95 0.47
C THR A 97 4.85 6.71 0.51
N LEU A 98 5.72 7.03 1.52
CA LEU A 98 5.78 7.46 2.96
C LEU A 98 7.28 7.96 3.28
N VAL A 99 7.65 8.65 4.42
CA VAL A 99 8.88 9.56 4.72
C VAL A 99 10.35 9.10 4.50
N THR A 100 11.20 10.15 4.44
CA THR A 100 12.66 10.16 4.69
C THR A 100 13.08 10.92 5.98
N LEU A 101 14.07 10.43 6.76
CA LEU A 101 14.79 11.23 7.78
C LEU A 101 16.28 10.81 7.95
N ALA A 102 17.19 11.74 7.62
CA ALA A 102 18.51 12.11 8.19
C ALA A 102 19.41 11.10 8.99
N ALA A 103 20.75 11.25 9.06
CA ALA A 103 21.79 11.99 8.30
C ALA A 103 23.19 11.57 8.85
N THR A 104 24.32 11.74 8.15
CA THR A 104 25.32 12.85 8.32
C THR A 104 26.68 12.41 7.71
N SER A 105 27.74 13.23 7.59
CA SER A 105 27.89 14.51 6.87
C SER A 105 29.37 14.97 6.85
N ALA A 106 29.98 15.18 5.67
CA ALA A 106 31.24 15.92 5.45
C ALA A 106 31.16 16.70 4.11
N ALA A 107 31.86 17.84 3.97
CA ALA A 107 31.41 18.94 3.09
C ALA A 107 32.58 19.68 2.37
N ALA A 108 32.39 20.70 1.51
CA ALA A 108 31.17 21.46 1.19
C ALA A 108 31.17 22.09 -0.23
N GLN A 109 30.09 21.86 -0.99
CA GLN A 109 29.16 22.94 -1.32
C GLN A 109 27.79 22.44 -0.82
N SER A 110 27.14 23.14 0.09
CA SER A 110 26.10 22.53 0.94
C SER A 110 24.81 22.24 0.18
N THR A 111 24.50 20.96 -0.02
CA THR A 111 23.16 20.48 -0.41
C THR A 111 22.12 21.07 0.55
N PRO A 112 21.00 21.64 0.05
CA PRO A 112 19.98 22.21 0.91
C PRO A 112 19.29 21.13 1.75
N THR A 113 18.87 21.48 2.96
CA THR A 113 17.95 20.64 3.75
C THR A 113 16.61 20.52 3.04
N PHE A 114 16.02 19.32 3.04
CA PHE A 114 14.72 19.06 2.42
C PHE A 114 13.81 18.24 3.32
N THR A 115 12.50 18.36 3.13
CA THR A 115 11.53 17.41 3.68
C THR A 115 11.49 16.18 2.79
N GLY A 116 11.53 14.99 3.40
CA GLY A 116 11.10 13.79 2.70
C GLY A 116 9.58 13.76 2.49
N THR A 117 9.09 12.55 2.26
CA THR A 117 7.69 12.15 2.12
C THR A 117 6.99 12.15 3.53
N ASN A 118 6.07 11.24 3.93
CA ASN A 118 5.51 11.21 5.32
C ASN A 118 5.18 9.78 5.83
N VAL A 119 5.82 9.24 6.92
CA VAL A 119 5.90 7.78 7.27
C VAL A 119 4.98 7.31 8.39
N GLN A 120 4.77 5.99 8.33
CA GLN A 120 4.59 5.09 9.45
C GLN A 120 5.87 4.85 10.26
N VAL A 121 6.94 4.27 9.67
CA VAL A 121 8.15 3.79 10.38
C VAL A 121 9.44 4.49 9.92
N GLN A 122 10.24 5.04 10.85
CA GLN A 122 11.53 5.63 10.52
C GLN A 122 12.52 4.57 9.99
N GLY A 123 13.22 4.89 8.89
CA GLY A 123 14.19 3.99 8.25
C GLY A 123 13.59 3.00 7.25
N VAL A 124 12.27 3.07 7.05
CA VAL A 124 11.54 2.37 5.99
C VAL A 124 10.87 3.46 5.13
N ASP A 125 11.60 3.96 4.13
CA ASP A 125 11.07 4.92 3.15
C ASP A 125 10.12 4.17 2.18
N GLU A 126 9.20 4.85 1.51
CA GLU A 126 8.17 4.13 0.76
C GLU A 126 7.69 4.90 -0.50
N PRO A 127 7.16 4.24 -1.57
CA PRO A 127 7.06 4.88 -2.89
C PRO A 127 5.95 5.93 -3.06
N ASP A 128 6.35 7.15 -3.44
CA ASP A 128 5.46 8.27 -3.75
C ASP A 128 5.59 8.65 -5.23
N ARG A 129 4.71 9.51 -5.72
CA ARG A 129 4.79 10.15 -7.02
C ARG A 129 5.75 11.35 -7.03
N VAL A 130 6.26 11.80 -5.88
CA VAL A 130 7.28 12.85 -5.75
C VAL A 130 8.40 12.41 -4.80
N LYS A 131 9.66 12.50 -5.24
CA LYS A 131 10.86 12.19 -4.44
C LYS A 131 11.98 13.19 -4.72
N THR A 132 12.88 13.44 -3.76
CA THR A 132 14.00 14.38 -3.93
C THR A 132 15.25 13.95 -3.17
N ASP A 133 16.42 14.26 -3.75
CA ASP A 133 17.73 14.19 -3.08
C ASP A 133 18.21 15.57 -2.56
N GLY A 134 17.34 16.59 -2.63
CA GLY A 134 17.64 17.99 -2.32
C GLY A 134 18.22 18.81 -3.47
N THR A 135 18.73 18.16 -4.53
CA THR A 135 19.29 18.79 -5.74
C THR A 135 18.41 18.56 -6.95
N ASN A 136 17.84 17.36 -7.09
CA ASN A 136 16.90 16.95 -8.12
C ASN A 136 15.51 16.69 -7.51
N LEU A 137 14.45 16.93 -8.29
CA LEU A 137 13.08 16.54 -7.97
C LEU A 137 12.60 15.54 -9.02
N PHE A 138 12.28 14.34 -8.57
CA PHE A 138 11.64 13.31 -9.38
C PHE A 138 10.13 13.48 -9.21
N VAL A 139 9.38 13.49 -10.31
CA VAL A 139 7.91 13.60 -10.30
C VAL A 139 7.31 12.64 -11.33
N SER A 140 6.40 11.76 -10.92
CA SER A 140 5.56 11.04 -11.88
C SER A 140 4.23 11.73 -12.15
N THR A 141 3.82 11.75 -13.42
CA THR A 141 2.42 11.91 -13.83
C THR A 141 1.80 10.53 -14.02
N SER A 142 0.56 10.45 -14.49
CA SER A 142 -0.14 9.18 -14.80
C SER A 142 0.71 8.16 -15.59
N ASN A 143 1.55 8.62 -16.54
CA ASN A 143 2.29 7.74 -17.46
C ASN A 143 3.72 8.21 -17.81
N ALA A 144 4.31 9.14 -17.05
CA ALA A 144 5.70 9.57 -17.25
C ALA A 144 6.39 9.91 -15.92
N VAL A 145 7.70 9.65 -15.79
CA VAL A 145 8.54 10.22 -14.73
C VAL A 145 9.36 11.35 -15.33
N THR A 146 9.17 12.57 -14.82
CA THR A 146 9.98 13.75 -15.16
C THR A 146 11.00 13.97 -14.05
N ILE A 147 12.28 14.12 -14.42
CA ILE A 147 13.36 14.46 -13.49
C ILE A 147 13.74 15.92 -13.71
N LEU A 148 13.60 16.74 -12.68
CA LEU A 148 13.95 18.15 -12.67
C LEU A 148 15.25 18.38 -11.90
N ARG A 149 16.07 19.35 -12.33
CA ARG A 149 16.94 20.06 -11.41
C ARG A 149 16.02 20.84 -10.48
N ALA A 150 16.06 20.58 -9.18
CA ALA A 150 15.33 21.36 -8.19
C ALA A 150 16.15 22.61 -7.80
N TYR A 151 17.40 22.38 -7.38
CA TYR A 151 18.25 23.40 -6.77
C TYR A 151 19.43 23.78 -7.70
N PRO A 152 19.82 25.08 -7.79
CA PRO A 152 19.17 26.24 -7.17
C PRO A 152 17.83 26.58 -7.86
N PRO A 153 16.86 27.16 -7.13
CA PRO A 153 15.45 27.28 -7.55
C PRO A 153 15.20 28.29 -8.67
N ASN A 154 16.14 29.21 -8.91
CA ASN A 154 16.13 30.10 -10.08
C ASN A 154 16.60 29.38 -11.37
N SER A 155 17.07 28.14 -11.25
CA SER A 155 17.60 27.29 -12.31
C SER A 155 16.82 25.96 -12.41
N THR A 156 15.61 25.92 -11.85
CA THR A 156 14.73 24.75 -11.89
C THR A 156 14.32 24.47 -13.34
N SER A 157 14.61 23.25 -13.81
CA SER A 157 14.44 22.88 -15.22
C SER A 157 14.35 21.37 -15.39
N THR A 158 13.60 20.89 -16.38
CA THR A 158 13.62 19.48 -16.78
C THR A 158 15.03 19.04 -17.22
N LEU A 159 15.47 17.90 -16.69
CA LEU A 159 16.71 17.22 -17.07
C LEU A 159 16.41 16.06 -18.02
N SER A 160 15.37 15.27 -17.72
CA SER A 160 14.87 14.20 -18.57
C SER A 160 13.40 13.89 -18.29
N THR A 161 12.76 13.18 -19.22
CA THR A 161 11.46 12.53 -19.02
C THR A 161 11.52 11.08 -19.51
N ILE A 162 11.12 10.15 -18.66
CA ILE A 162 10.90 8.73 -19.00
C ILE A 162 9.40 8.56 -19.26
N ALA A 163 9.00 8.16 -20.45
CA ALA A 163 7.60 7.98 -20.83
C ALA A 163 7.22 6.49 -20.93
N PHE A 164 6.09 6.11 -20.35
CA PHE A 164 5.60 4.73 -20.27
C PHE A 164 4.36 4.58 -21.15
N GLN A 165 4.27 3.45 -21.87
CA GLN A 165 3.18 3.16 -22.80
C GLN A 165 2.25 2.10 -22.22
N ASN A 166 0.94 2.36 -22.23
CA ASN A 166 -0.10 1.45 -21.71
C ASN A 166 0.08 1.04 -20.24
N ALA A 167 0.72 1.89 -19.44
CA ALA A 167 0.96 1.69 -18.02
C ALA A 167 0.55 2.92 -17.20
N MET A 168 0.17 2.67 -15.94
CA MET A 168 -0.13 3.67 -14.93
C MET A 168 0.96 3.64 -13.85
N ILE A 169 1.61 4.76 -13.56
CA ILE A 169 2.62 4.80 -12.50
C ILE A 169 1.92 4.86 -11.13
N LEU A 170 2.14 3.85 -10.30
CA LEU A 170 1.54 3.76 -8.97
C LEU A 170 2.38 4.48 -7.90
N GLY A 171 3.70 4.49 -8.09
CA GLY A 171 4.66 5.15 -7.22
C GLY A 171 6.08 4.95 -7.72
N MET A 172 7.03 5.63 -7.11
CA MET A 172 8.45 5.51 -7.41
C MET A 172 9.29 5.80 -6.17
N GLU A 173 10.54 5.35 -6.22
CA GLU A 173 11.45 5.43 -5.08
C GLU A 173 12.88 5.73 -5.53
N ILE A 174 13.65 6.47 -4.72
CA ILE A 174 15.04 6.79 -5.03
C ILE A 174 16.00 6.29 -3.95
N SER A 175 17.20 5.86 -4.37
CA SER A 175 18.24 5.44 -3.42
C SER A 175 19.64 5.63 -4.01
N ARG A 176 20.27 6.77 -3.69
CA ARG A 176 21.45 7.29 -4.42
C ARG A 176 21.10 7.48 -5.91
N ASP A 177 22.03 7.16 -6.80
CA ASP A 177 21.93 7.17 -8.26
C ASP A 177 20.97 6.12 -8.84
N ARG A 178 19.86 5.82 -8.15
CA ARG A 178 18.90 4.77 -8.51
C ARG A 178 17.48 5.28 -8.38
N LEU A 179 16.65 4.98 -9.36
CA LEU A 179 15.21 5.21 -9.37
C LEU A 179 14.49 3.88 -9.63
N MET A 180 13.63 3.46 -8.70
CA MET A 180 12.62 2.42 -8.96
C MET A 180 11.35 3.11 -9.43
N VAL A 181 10.78 2.66 -10.55
CA VAL A 181 9.42 3.02 -10.97
C VAL A 181 8.54 1.79 -10.82
N ILE A 182 7.40 1.94 -10.15
CA ILE A 182 6.38 0.91 -10.01
C ILE A 182 5.26 1.24 -10.99
N ASP A 183 5.23 0.55 -12.13
CA ASP A 183 4.15 0.67 -13.10
C ASP A 183 3.11 -0.44 -12.92
N GLN A 184 1.86 -0.13 -13.30
CA GLN A 184 0.81 -1.10 -13.51
C GLN A 184 0.47 -1.13 -15.02
N ARG A 185 0.81 -2.24 -15.66
CA ARG A 185 0.57 -2.49 -17.08
C ARG A 185 -0.68 -3.34 -17.27
N SER A 186 -1.74 -2.68 -17.74
CA SER A 186 -3.05 -3.29 -17.95
C SER A 186 -3.12 -4.02 -19.30
N ALA A 187 -3.33 -5.33 -19.26
CA ALA A 187 -3.59 -6.20 -20.40
C ALA A 187 -4.66 -7.23 -20.04
N ASN A 188 -4.79 -8.34 -20.80
CA ASN A 188 -5.63 -9.51 -20.42
C ASN A 188 -5.26 -10.13 -19.05
N THR A 189 -4.17 -9.68 -18.44
CA THR A 189 -3.76 -9.90 -17.05
C THR A 189 -3.02 -8.65 -16.63
N THR A 190 -3.36 -8.08 -15.47
CA THR A 190 -2.60 -6.96 -14.89
C THR A 190 -1.22 -7.45 -14.44
N TYR A 191 -0.19 -6.66 -14.75
CA TYR A 191 1.16 -6.84 -14.20
C TYR A 191 1.56 -5.58 -13.46
N ILE A 192 2.30 -5.76 -12.37
CA ILE A 192 3.08 -4.71 -11.72
C ILE A 192 4.52 -4.88 -12.17
N ASP A 193 5.06 -3.90 -12.89
CA ASP A 193 6.44 -3.91 -13.38
C ASP A 193 7.31 -3.03 -12.47
N LEU A 194 8.33 -3.66 -11.86
CA LEU A 194 9.32 -3.02 -11.00
C LEU A 194 10.55 -2.67 -11.85
N LEU A 195 10.60 -1.42 -12.30
CA LEU A 195 11.56 -0.93 -13.29
C LEU A 195 12.68 -0.14 -12.60
N LEU A 196 13.87 -0.75 -12.50
CA LEU A 196 15.04 -0.10 -11.89
C LEU A 196 15.84 0.67 -12.94
N TYR A 197 16.10 1.95 -12.68
CA TYR A 197 16.93 2.82 -13.51
C TYR A 197 18.20 3.29 -12.76
N ASP A 198 19.31 3.34 -13.48
CA ASP A 198 20.49 4.13 -13.10
C ASP A 198 20.22 5.60 -13.44
N THR A 199 20.41 6.48 -12.44
CA THR A 199 20.18 7.93 -12.54
C THR A 199 21.44 8.76 -12.21
N SER A 200 22.63 8.14 -12.22
CA SER A 200 23.93 8.82 -12.02
C SER A 200 24.19 9.98 -13.00
N VAL A 201 23.52 9.93 -14.16
CA VAL A 201 23.35 11.07 -15.06
C VAL A 201 21.84 11.37 -15.17
N PRO A 202 21.27 12.29 -14.35
CA PRO A 202 19.82 12.51 -14.30
C PRO A 202 19.18 13.03 -15.59
N SER A 203 19.99 13.54 -16.54
CA SER A 203 19.58 13.91 -17.89
C SER A 203 19.57 12.74 -18.89
N SER A 204 20.06 11.56 -18.52
CA SER A 204 20.01 10.34 -19.33
C SER A 204 19.85 9.08 -18.47
N PRO A 205 18.68 8.87 -17.83
CA PRO A 205 18.40 7.67 -17.05
C PRO A 205 18.47 6.40 -17.90
N ARG A 206 18.99 5.30 -17.33
CA ARG A 206 19.17 4.02 -18.04
C ARG A 206 18.50 2.88 -17.29
N LEU A 207 17.57 2.18 -17.93
CA LEU A 207 16.96 0.97 -17.37
C LEU A 207 18.07 -0.07 -17.11
N MET A 208 18.11 -0.60 -15.88
CA MET A 208 19.02 -1.65 -15.43
C MET A 208 18.38 -3.04 -15.46
N GLY A 209 17.06 -3.12 -15.24
CA GLY A 209 16.30 -4.37 -15.27
C GLY A 209 14.83 -4.18 -14.91
N ASN A 210 14.01 -5.17 -15.23
CA ASN A 210 12.57 -5.23 -14.98
C ASN A 210 12.19 -6.52 -14.23
N THR A 211 11.48 -6.39 -13.11
CA THR A 211 10.77 -7.52 -12.47
C THR A 211 9.27 -7.33 -12.59
N SER A 212 8.63 -8.08 -13.48
CA SER A 212 7.18 -8.13 -13.66
C SER A 212 6.54 -9.14 -12.72
N VAL A 213 5.49 -8.75 -11.99
CA VAL A 213 4.68 -9.64 -11.15
C VAL A 213 3.21 -9.55 -11.56
N ALA A 214 2.58 -10.67 -11.89
CA ALA A 214 1.15 -10.67 -12.23
C ALA A 214 0.29 -10.39 -10.99
N GLY A 215 -0.78 -9.60 -11.15
CA GLY A 215 -1.72 -9.26 -10.07
C GLY A 215 -1.95 -7.76 -9.93
N ALA A 216 -2.57 -7.37 -8.81
CA ALA A 216 -2.78 -5.98 -8.41
C ALA A 216 -1.80 -5.58 -7.30
N TYR A 217 -1.31 -4.35 -7.33
CA TYR A 217 -0.45 -3.79 -6.29
C TYR A 217 -1.24 -3.57 -4.99
N VAL A 218 -0.61 -3.90 -3.86
CA VAL A 218 -1.13 -3.57 -2.52
C VAL A 218 -0.38 -2.35 -1.98
N ALA A 219 0.93 -2.50 -1.81
CA ALA A 219 1.84 -1.50 -1.25
C ALA A 219 3.29 -1.95 -1.46
N ALA A 220 4.25 -1.05 -1.29
CA ALA A 220 5.67 -1.36 -1.30
C ALA A 220 6.43 -0.51 -0.26
N ARG A 221 7.67 -0.89 0.02
CA ARG A 221 8.57 -0.29 1.03
C ARG A 221 10.03 -0.39 0.58
N LEU A 222 10.84 0.62 0.83
CA LEU A 222 12.30 0.58 0.74
C LEU A 222 12.90 0.36 2.12
N ALA A 223 13.58 -0.76 2.32
CA ALA A 223 14.35 -1.01 3.54
C ALA A 223 15.65 -1.75 3.24
N GLN A 224 16.70 -1.47 4.02
CA GLN A 224 18.02 -2.13 3.89
C GLN A 224 18.62 -2.15 2.45
N GLY A 225 18.21 -1.23 1.57
CA GLY A 225 18.66 -1.15 0.17
C GLY A 225 17.83 -1.97 -0.85
N ASN A 226 16.71 -2.57 -0.43
CA ASN A 226 15.82 -3.33 -1.31
C ASN A 226 14.39 -2.77 -1.25
N ILE A 227 13.71 -2.77 -2.40
CA ILE A 227 12.27 -2.56 -2.48
C ILE A 227 11.60 -3.89 -2.14
N TYR A 228 10.65 -3.89 -1.22
CA TYR A 228 9.74 -5.00 -0.94
C TYR A 228 8.35 -4.59 -1.39
N ALA A 229 7.92 -5.07 -2.56
CA ALA A 229 6.60 -4.83 -3.11
C ALA A 229 5.66 -6.01 -2.80
N VAL A 230 4.42 -5.69 -2.45
CA VAL A 230 3.37 -6.68 -2.16
C VAL A 230 2.31 -6.61 -3.26
N ILE A 231 2.12 -7.74 -3.95
CA ILE A 231 1.23 -7.89 -5.11
C ILE A 231 0.25 -9.05 -4.83
N GLN A 232 -1.04 -8.83 -5.08
CA GLN A 232 -2.07 -9.87 -4.95
C GLN A 232 -2.54 -10.36 -6.32
N GLN A 233 -2.36 -11.66 -6.59
CA GLN A 233 -2.80 -12.33 -7.81
C GLN A 233 -3.92 -13.34 -7.49
N PRO A 234 -5.08 -13.31 -8.17
CA PRO A 234 -6.10 -14.35 -7.99
C PRO A 234 -5.54 -15.75 -8.24
N SER A 235 -5.77 -16.69 -7.33
CA SER A 235 -5.28 -18.07 -7.44
C SER A 235 -6.13 -18.93 -8.38
N TYR A 236 -7.35 -18.49 -8.71
CA TYR A 236 -8.22 -19.09 -9.71
C TYR A 236 -9.01 -18.02 -10.48
N ARG A 237 -9.59 -18.44 -11.61
CA ARG A 237 -10.55 -17.66 -12.41
C ARG A 237 -11.76 -18.52 -12.74
N PHE A 238 -12.91 -17.89 -12.97
CA PHE A 238 -14.11 -18.56 -13.46
C PHE A 238 -14.29 -18.32 -14.97
N ASP A 239 -14.85 -19.30 -15.69
CA ASP A 239 -15.37 -19.10 -17.05
C ASP A 239 -16.84 -18.63 -17.03
N ASP A 240 -17.39 -18.29 -18.19
CA ASP A 240 -18.78 -17.81 -18.36
C ASP A 240 -19.85 -18.84 -17.92
N LYS A 241 -19.45 -20.10 -17.72
CA LYS A 241 -20.32 -21.20 -17.26
C LYS A 241 -20.19 -21.44 -15.76
N GLY A 242 -19.32 -20.70 -15.07
CA GLY A 242 -19.03 -20.87 -13.65
C GLY A 242 -18.14 -22.07 -13.33
N ASN A 243 -17.21 -22.45 -14.21
CA ASN A 243 -16.17 -23.45 -13.91
C ASN A 243 -14.91 -22.76 -13.39
N ALA A 244 -14.34 -23.26 -12.28
CA ALA A 244 -13.08 -22.77 -11.76
C ALA A 244 -11.88 -23.34 -12.53
N THR A 245 -10.96 -22.48 -12.96
CA THR A 245 -9.63 -22.86 -13.47
C THR A 245 -8.56 -22.26 -12.57
N GLY A 246 -7.68 -23.10 -12.02
CA GLY A 246 -6.54 -22.66 -11.24
C GLY A 246 -5.55 -21.82 -12.06
N VAL A 247 -4.93 -20.83 -11.42
CA VAL A 247 -3.92 -19.94 -11.98
C VAL A 247 -2.64 -20.12 -11.17
N MET A 248 -1.48 -20.16 -11.83
CA MET A 248 -0.17 -20.25 -11.15
C MET A 248 0.36 -18.84 -10.85
N PRO A 249 1.14 -18.65 -9.76
CA PRO A 249 1.78 -17.38 -9.47
C PRO A 249 2.84 -17.10 -10.54
N LEU A 250 2.82 -15.90 -11.13
CA LEU A 250 3.64 -15.57 -12.29
C LEU A 250 4.53 -14.35 -12.03
N VAL A 251 5.84 -14.60 -12.04
CA VAL A 251 6.89 -13.57 -12.07
C VAL A 251 7.60 -13.65 -13.43
N ALA A 252 8.17 -12.55 -13.89
CA ALA A 252 9.14 -12.54 -14.98
C ALA A 252 10.29 -11.56 -14.69
N GLU A 253 11.51 -11.98 -14.99
CA GLU A 253 12.74 -11.18 -14.88
C GLU A 253 13.21 -10.85 -16.30
N ASP A 254 13.30 -9.56 -16.64
CA ASP A 254 13.60 -9.06 -17.99
C ASP A 254 12.78 -9.72 -19.12
N GLY A 255 11.50 -9.98 -18.84
CA GLY A 255 10.55 -10.64 -19.74
C GLY A 255 10.62 -12.18 -19.75
N VAL A 256 11.63 -12.78 -19.14
CA VAL A 256 11.76 -14.24 -18.98
C VAL A 256 10.84 -14.72 -17.87
N ARG A 257 9.77 -15.44 -18.23
CA ARG A 257 8.78 -15.97 -17.27
C ARG A 257 9.37 -17.04 -16.36
N LYS A 258 9.07 -16.91 -15.07
CA LYS A 258 9.56 -17.74 -13.97
C LYS A 258 8.37 -18.20 -13.13
N THR A 259 7.96 -19.45 -13.32
CA THR A 259 6.97 -20.09 -12.44
C THR A 259 7.62 -20.37 -11.10
N LEU A 260 6.98 -19.95 -10.00
CA LEU A 260 7.49 -20.27 -8.66
C LEU A 260 7.38 -21.78 -8.39
N LEU A 261 8.38 -22.36 -7.73
CA LEU A 261 8.37 -23.77 -7.35
C LEU A 261 7.24 -24.02 -6.34
N PRO A 262 6.55 -25.18 -6.37
CA PRO A 262 5.48 -25.51 -5.41
C PRO A 262 5.95 -25.42 -3.95
N SER A 263 7.23 -25.72 -3.69
CA SER A 263 7.87 -25.64 -2.37
C SER A 263 8.15 -24.20 -1.89
N SER A 264 8.15 -23.22 -2.81
CA SER A 264 8.25 -21.77 -2.52
C SER A 264 6.90 -21.05 -2.47
N VAL A 265 5.80 -21.79 -2.71
CA VAL A 265 4.43 -21.32 -2.51
C VAL A 265 3.93 -21.90 -1.18
N TYR A 266 3.61 -21.01 -0.24
CA TYR A 266 3.13 -21.40 1.08
C TYR A 266 1.62 -21.19 1.23
N TYR A 267 1.02 -21.76 2.26
CA TYR A 267 -0.36 -21.51 2.68
C TYR A 267 -0.49 -21.55 4.21
N THR A 268 -1.43 -20.76 4.74
CA THR A 268 -1.70 -20.68 6.18
C THR A 268 -2.50 -21.88 6.71
N PRO A 269 -2.46 -22.18 8.03
CA PRO A 269 -3.24 -23.29 8.60
C PRO A 269 -4.74 -23.08 8.43
N ASN A 270 -5.19 -21.82 8.47
CA ASN A 270 -6.54 -21.42 8.10
C ASN A 270 -6.72 -21.54 6.59
N ARG A 271 -7.51 -22.53 6.15
CA ARG A 271 -7.81 -22.79 4.74
C ARG A 271 -9.09 -22.12 4.25
N ALA A 272 -9.78 -21.33 5.07
CA ALA A 272 -10.97 -20.62 4.63
C ALA A 272 -10.61 -19.53 3.60
N GLN A 273 -11.42 -19.43 2.53
CA GLN A 273 -11.42 -18.31 1.58
C GLN A 273 -10.10 -18.04 0.83
N ILE A 274 -9.18 -19.01 0.78
CA ILE A 274 -7.93 -18.87 0.03
C ILE A 274 -8.23 -18.69 -1.46
N SER A 275 -7.92 -17.50 -1.97
CA SER A 275 -8.36 -17.02 -3.27
C SER A 275 -7.32 -16.15 -3.99
N TYR A 276 -6.24 -15.76 -3.29
CA TYR A 276 -5.15 -14.97 -3.82
C TYR A 276 -3.80 -15.55 -3.42
N TYR A 277 -2.79 -15.42 -4.29
CA TYR A 277 -1.40 -15.36 -3.87
C TYR A 277 -1.11 -13.93 -3.44
N THR A 278 -0.72 -13.74 -2.18
CA THR A 278 -0.04 -12.52 -1.75
C THR A 278 1.46 -12.75 -1.90
N MET A 279 2.05 -12.10 -2.89
CA MET A 279 3.46 -12.22 -3.23
C MET A 279 4.23 -11.01 -2.67
N VAL A 280 5.25 -11.29 -1.86
CA VAL A 280 6.24 -10.30 -1.40
C VAL A 280 7.45 -10.43 -2.32
N THR A 281 7.56 -9.54 -3.30
CA THR A 281 8.68 -9.49 -4.23
C THR A 281 9.69 -8.45 -3.76
N SER A 282 10.91 -8.90 -3.47
CA SER A 282 12.04 -8.03 -3.20
C SER A 282 12.82 -7.73 -4.48
N VAL A 283 13.31 -6.50 -4.62
CA VAL A 283 14.23 -6.10 -5.71
C VAL A 283 15.32 -5.21 -5.12
N SER A 284 16.58 -5.55 -5.36
CA SER A 284 17.72 -4.81 -4.83
C SER A 284 18.00 -3.54 -5.65
N MET A 285 17.98 -2.38 -5.00
CA MET A 285 18.21 -1.08 -5.68
C MET A 285 19.61 -0.96 -6.31
N SER A 286 20.60 -1.71 -5.80
CA SER A 286 21.97 -1.65 -6.30
C SER A 286 22.22 -2.52 -7.53
N THR A 287 21.50 -3.65 -7.68
CA THR A 287 21.80 -4.71 -8.66
C THR A 287 20.64 -5.12 -9.56
N GLY A 288 19.39 -4.75 -9.23
CA GLY A 288 18.19 -5.24 -9.91
C GLY A 288 17.82 -6.69 -9.59
N LYS A 289 18.64 -7.42 -8.82
CA LYS A 289 18.36 -8.81 -8.44
C LYS A 289 17.06 -8.89 -7.65
N ALA A 290 16.16 -9.78 -8.08
CA ALA A 290 14.87 -10.02 -7.46
C ALA A 290 14.78 -11.35 -6.68
N SER A 291 13.80 -11.44 -5.79
CA SER A 291 13.30 -12.67 -5.18
C SER A 291 11.81 -12.53 -4.85
N THR A 292 11.05 -13.62 -4.81
CA THR A 292 9.60 -13.57 -4.49
C THR A 292 9.23 -14.67 -3.52
N LEU A 293 8.74 -14.26 -2.35
CA LEU A 293 7.98 -15.11 -1.43
C LEU A 293 6.51 -15.09 -1.86
N SER A 294 5.85 -16.25 -1.95
CA SER A 294 4.42 -16.35 -2.26
C SER A 294 3.66 -17.07 -1.15
N VAL A 295 2.64 -16.42 -0.58
CA VAL A 295 1.73 -17.03 0.41
C VAL A 295 0.30 -16.99 -0.13
N LEU A 296 -0.39 -18.13 -0.11
CA LEU A 296 -1.81 -18.23 -0.42
C LEU A 296 -2.65 -17.68 0.74
N THR A 297 -3.50 -16.70 0.44
CA THR A 297 -4.31 -15.92 1.40
C THR A 297 -5.74 -15.69 0.88
N GLY A 298 -6.57 -15.07 1.72
CA GLY A 298 -7.83 -14.45 1.31
C GLY A 298 -7.66 -13.13 0.53
N PRO A 299 -8.78 -12.49 0.14
CA PRO A 299 -8.79 -11.18 -0.50
C PRO A 299 -8.42 -10.07 0.49
N SER A 300 -7.89 -8.96 -0.03
CA SER A 300 -7.43 -7.77 0.71
C SER A 300 -6.27 -8.03 1.69
N SER A 301 -5.17 -7.30 1.54
CA SER A 301 -4.06 -7.29 2.49
C SER A 301 -3.74 -5.86 2.91
N THR A 302 -3.55 -5.65 4.21
CA THR A 302 -2.84 -4.49 4.75
C THR A 302 -1.42 -4.92 5.10
N ILE A 303 -0.43 -4.06 4.90
CA ILE A 303 0.96 -4.35 5.26
C ILE A 303 1.49 -3.40 6.34
N TYR A 304 2.46 -3.88 7.11
CA TYR A 304 3.32 -3.08 7.97
C TYR A 304 4.75 -3.57 7.80
N VAL A 305 5.74 -2.67 7.81
CA VAL A 305 7.15 -3.06 7.69
C VAL A 305 7.97 -2.29 8.72
N SER A 306 8.54 -3.03 9.67
CA SER A 306 9.56 -2.52 10.59
C SER A 306 10.94 -2.57 9.94
N PRO A 307 12.01 -2.06 10.57
CA PRO A 307 13.38 -2.18 10.06
C PRO A 307 13.91 -3.63 9.95
N SER A 308 13.16 -4.65 10.39
CA SER A 308 13.58 -6.07 10.31
C SER A 308 12.48 -7.08 9.92
N ASN A 309 11.20 -6.72 10.01
CA ASN A 309 10.08 -7.61 9.67
C ASN A 309 9.08 -6.95 8.71
N ILE A 310 8.53 -7.75 7.80
CA ILE A 310 7.33 -7.47 7.01
C ILE A 310 6.18 -8.22 7.66
N TYR A 311 5.08 -7.53 7.93
CA TYR A 311 3.81 -8.10 8.37
C TYR A 311 2.78 -7.91 7.26
N VAL A 312 2.04 -8.98 6.98
CA VAL A 312 0.89 -8.96 6.08
C VAL A 312 -0.32 -9.43 6.85
N VAL A 313 -1.39 -8.63 6.81
CA VAL A 313 -2.62 -8.84 7.55
C VAL A 313 -3.78 -8.89 6.56
N TYR A 314 -4.49 -10.02 6.52
CA TYR A 314 -5.63 -10.20 5.62
C TYR A 314 -6.89 -10.62 6.39
N ALA A 315 -8.04 -10.10 5.94
CA ALA A 315 -9.33 -10.41 6.52
C ALA A 315 -9.77 -11.84 6.14
N ASN A 316 -10.34 -12.56 7.10
CA ASN A 316 -10.90 -13.89 6.94
C ASN A 316 -12.32 -13.86 7.49
N TYR A 317 -13.29 -14.28 6.70
CA TYR A 317 -14.65 -14.50 7.15
C TYR A 317 -14.80 -16.01 7.34
N GLN A 318 -15.05 -16.47 8.57
CA GLN A 318 -15.11 -17.91 8.85
C GLN A 318 -16.26 -18.59 8.08
N GLU A 319 -15.93 -19.69 7.42
CA GLU A 319 -16.85 -20.51 6.61
C GLU A 319 -17.31 -21.75 7.40
N PHE A 320 -18.61 -22.06 7.34
CA PHE A 320 -19.32 -23.00 8.21
C PHE A 320 -19.12 -24.48 7.83
N TYR A 321 -17.91 -25.04 7.97
CA TYR A 321 -17.65 -26.47 7.70
C TYR A 321 -16.69 -27.17 8.66
N ALA A 322 -17.03 -27.18 9.95
CA ALA A 322 -16.67 -28.28 10.85
C ALA A 322 -17.65 -28.36 12.03
N ASP A 323 -18.26 -29.54 12.23
CA ASP A 323 -18.86 -29.87 13.52
C ASP A 323 -17.76 -29.99 14.57
N ASN A 324 -17.97 -29.42 15.76
CA ASN A 324 -17.00 -29.37 16.87
C ASN A 324 -15.78 -28.44 16.65
N ILE A 325 -15.93 -27.29 16.00
CA ILE A 325 -15.02 -26.16 16.25
C ILE A 325 -15.19 -25.72 17.72
N PRO A 326 -14.12 -25.64 18.54
CA PRO A 326 -14.18 -25.01 19.85
C PRO A 326 -14.63 -23.56 19.70
N GLY A 327 -15.71 -23.16 20.40
CA GLY A 327 -16.29 -21.84 20.27
C GLY A 327 -15.30 -20.71 20.62
N ASP A 328 -15.64 -19.49 20.20
CA ASP A 328 -14.96 -18.27 20.65
C ASP A 328 -14.84 -18.29 22.19
N ILE A 329 -13.66 -17.91 22.69
CA ILE A 329 -13.33 -17.78 24.11
C ILE A 329 -14.36 -16.87 24.82
N TYR A 330 -15.02 -15.97 24.08
CA TYR A 330 -16.10 -15.11 24.57
C TYR A 330 -17.51 -15.72 24.62
N THR A 331 -17.80 -16.82 23.92
CA THR A 331 -19.16 -17.39 23.88
C THR A 331 -19.34 -18.65 24.72
N GLY A 332 -18.27 -19.41 24.99
CA GLY A 332 -18.26 -20.51 25.95
C GLY A 332 -19.27 -21.64 25.70
N GLY A 333 -19.81 -21.76 24.48
CA GLY A 333 -20.94 -22.62 24.17
C GLY A 333 -21.11 -22.92 22.68
N VAL A 334 -21.96 -23.91 22.39
CA VAL A 334 -22.19 -24.43 21.04
C VAL A 334 -23.03 -23.45 20.22
N ILE A 335 -22.52 -23.02 19.07
CA ILE A 335 -23.21 -22.09 18.17
C ILE A 335 -24.26 -22.86 17.34
N SER A 336 -25.53 -22.50 17.49
CA SER A 336 -26.63 -23.08 16.69
C SER A 336 -26.67 -22.50 15.27
N SER A 337 -27.00 -23.35 14.29
CA SER A 337 -27.05 -23.02 12.86
C SER A 337 -28.07 -21.94 12.47
N THR A 338 -29.00 -21.57 13.36
CA THR A 338 -29.91 -20.43 13.17
C THR A 338 -29.30 -19.07 13.56
N ASN A 339 -28.13 -19.06 14.23
CA ASN A 339 -27.37 -17.85 14.53
C ASN A 339 -26.22 -17.63 13.54
N LEU A 340 -26.56 -17.60 12.24
CA LEU A 340 -25.61 -17.31 11.16
C LEU A 340 -24.96 -15.94 11.35
N GLN A 341 -23.70 -15.92 11.80
CA GLN A 341 -22.87 -14.74 11.96
C GLN A 341 -21.46 -15.04 11.44
N GLN A 342 -20.88 -14.07 10.74
CA GLN A 342 -19.54 -14.19 10.16
C GLN A 342 -18.50 -13.84 11.21
N GLY A 343 -17.74 -14.83 11.69
CA GLY A 343 -16.53 -14.58 12.46
C GLY A 343 -15.51 -13.86 11.58
N GLN A 344 -15.40 -12.54 11.74
CA GLN A 344 -14.38 -11.71 11.12
C GLN A 344 -13.10 -11.84 11.93
N ASN A 345 -12.04 -12.41 11.34
CA ASN A 345 -10.72 -12.51 11.95
C ASN A 345 -9.64 -11.99 10.99
N SER A 346 -8.66 -11.27 11.50
CA SER A 346 -7.46 -10.87 10.76
C SER A 346 -6.36 -11.89 10.98
N THR A 347 -5.99 -12.64 9.93
CA THR A 347 -4.80 -13.52 9.96
C THR A 347 -3.58 -12.68 9.62
N ILE A 348 -2.52 -12.86 10.41
CA ILE A 348 -1.28 -12.08 10.37
C ILE A 348 -0.13 -13.06 10.11
N PHE A 349 0.70 -12.81 9.09
CA PHE A 349 2.00 -13.48 8.99
C PHE A 349 3.15 -12.49 9.12
N ARG A 350 4.16 -12.85 9.92
CA ARG A 350 5.40 -12.09 10.10
C ARG A 350 6.52 -12.76 9.32
N ALA A 351 7.13 -12.04 8.40
CA ALA A 351 8.34 -12.44 7.70
C ALA A 351 9.53 -11.56 8.13
N SER A 352 10.67 -12.17 8.44
CA SER A 352 11.93 -11.44 8.55
C SER A 352 12.51 -11.20 7.17
N TYR A 353 13.24 -10.10 6.98
CA TYR A 353 14.01 -9.83 5.76
C TYR A 353 15.45 -9.40 6.05
N SER A 354 16.30 -9.53 5.04
CA SER A 354 17.73 -9.18 5.10
C SER A 354 18.17 -8.33 3.91
N SER A 355 19.33 -7.68 4.06
CA SER A 355 19.91 -6.72 3.10
C SER A 355 20.31 -7.32 1.75
N ASP A 356 20.43 -8.65 1.65
CA ASP A 356 20.59 -9.41 0.41
C ASP A 356 19.29 -9.61 -0.39
N GLY A 357 18.18 -9.06 0.11
CA GLY A 357 16.84 -9.16 -0.47
C GLY A 357 16.06 -10.41 -0.05
N ASN A 358 16.63 -11.33 0.74
CA ASN A 358 15.89 -12.53 1.16
C ASN A 358 14.75 -12.17 2.14
N VAL A 359 13.61 -12.86 1.98
CA VAL A 359 12.42 -12.74 2.83
C VAL A 359 12.02 -14.14 3.28
N THR A 360 11.66 -14.32 4.55
CA THR A 360 11.31 -15.64 5.11
C THR A 360 10.27 -15.48 6.20
N VAL A 361 9.13 -16.18 6.07
CA VAL A 361 8.10 -16.20 7.13
C VAL A 361 8.67 -16.86 8.39
N LYS A 362 8.34 -16.29 9.55
CA LYS A 362 8.81 -16.71 10.88
C LYS A 362 7.69 -17.01 11.87
N ALA A 363 6.47 -16.54 11.62
CA ALA A 363 5.32 -16.79 12.47
C ALA A 363 4.00 -16.48 11.74
N VAL A 364 2.92 -17.11 12.18
CA VAL A 364 1.53 -16.85 11.76
C VAL A 364 0.64 -16.83 12.99
N GLY A 365 -0.21 -15.82 13.10
CA GLY A 365 -1.22 -15.70 14.15
C GLY A 365 -2.54 -15.14 13.63
N SER A 366 -3.51 -14.95 14.51
CA SER A 366 -4.80 -14.36 14.17
C SER A 366 -5.36 -13.56 15.33
N VAL A 367 -6.05 -12.47 15.02
CA VAL A 367 -6.86 -11.70 15.97
C VAL A 367 -8.30 -11.57 15.49
N PRO A 368 -9.31 -11.42 16.37
CA PRO A 368 -10.65 -11.02 15.98
C PRO A 368 -10.69 -9.66 15.28
N GLY A 369 -11.72 -9.43 14.47
CA GLY A 369 -11.98 -8.19 13.76
C GLY A 369 -11.16 -7.97 12.49
N THR A 370 -11.40 -6.83 11.86
CA THR A 370 -10.68 -6.35 10.66
C THR A 370 -9.92 -5.06 10.97
N VAL A 371 -8.72 -4.93 10.42
CA VAL A 371 -7.87 -3.73 10.52
C VAL A 371 -8.37 -2.62 9.58
N LEU A 372 -8.30 -1.35 10.01
CA LEU A 372 -8.76 -0.21 9.19
C LEU A 372 -7.79 0.12 8.06
N ASN A 373 -6.51 0.30 8.40
CA ASN A 373 -5.42 0.60 7.47
C ASN A 373 -4.06 0.31 8.13
N GLN A 374 -2.97 0.57 7.42
CA GLN A 374 -1.62 0.32 7.90
C GLN A 374 -1.33 0.91 9.29
N PHE A 375 -1.81 2.12 9.64
CA PHE A 375 -1.55 2.75 10.95
C PHE A 375 -2.27 2.07 12.12
N SER A 376 -3.18 1.12 11.82
CA SER A 376 -3.72 0.19 12.81
C SER A 376 -2.73 -0.90 13.23
N LEU A 377 -1.54 -0.94 12.62
CA LEU A 377 -0.47 -1.91 12.85
C LEU A 377 0.80 -1.21 13.35
N ASP A 378 1.55 -1.87 14.25
CA ASP A 378 2.87 -1.41 14.70
C ASP A 378 3.79 -2.53 15.23
N GLU A 379 5.11 -2.35 15.14
CA GLU A 379 6.12 -3.16 15.86
C GLU A 379 6.89 -2.25 16.83
N TYR A 380 6.79 -2.51 18.13
CA TYR A 380 7.57 -1.80 19.15
C TYR A 380 8.04 -2.75 20.25
N ASP A 381 9.30 -2.58 20.66
CA ASP A 381 10.01 -3.45 21.61
C ASP A 381 9.80 -4.96 21.38
N ASN A 382 9.90 -5.40 20.12
CA ASN A 382 9.68 -6.78 19.65
C ASN A 382 8.22 -7.29 19.70
N TYR A 383 7.26 -6.50 20.18
CA TYR A 383 5.83 -6.83 20.16
C TYR A 383 5.14 -6.22 18.93
N PHE A 384 4.21 -6.97 18.33
CA PHE A 384 3.34 -6.45 17.28
C PHE A 384 2.01 -5.99 17.88
N ARG A 385 1.59 -4.76 17.58
CA ARG A 385 0.32 -4.18 18.02
C ARG A 385 -0.63 -4.07 16.84
N VAL A 386 -1.88 -4.47 17.04
CA VAL A 386 -2.91 -4.46 15.99
C VAL A 386 -4.25 -4.00 16.55
N ALA A 387 -4.80 -2.95 15.94
CA ALA A 387 -6.11 -2.39 16.25
C ALA A 387 -7.14 -2.86 15.20
N THR A 388 -8.32 -3.27 15.67
CA THR A 388 -9.37 -3.88 14.83
C THR A 388 -10.75 -3.44 15.26
N SER A 389 -11.63 -3.20 14.28
CA SER A 389 -13.08 -3.18 14.51
C SER A 389 -13.68 -4.57 14.26
N ARG A 390 -14.64 -4.99 15.08
CA ARG A 390 -15.43 -6.22 14.83
C ARG A 390 -16.93 -5.96 14.95
N PHE A 391 -17.71 -6.71 14.18
CA PHE A 391 -19.16 -6.81 14.30
C PHE A 391 -19.54 -8.24 14.75
N ALA A 392 -20.16 -8.36 15.92
CA ALA A 392 -20.48 -9.64 16.54
C ALA A 392 -21.88 -9.62 17.18
N LYS A 393 -22.47 -10.81 17.41
CA LYS A 393 -23.77 -10.95 18.07
C LYS A 393 -23.60 -11.47 19.50
N ILE A 394 -23.58 -10.57 20.49
CA ILE A 394 -23.36 -10.88 21.91
C ILE A 394 -24.70 -10.90 22.64
N GLY A 395 -25.00 -11.99 23.37
CA GLY A 395 -26.24 -12.12 24.15
C GLY A 395 -27.54 -12.04 23.33
N GLY A 396 -27.46 -12.20 22.01
CA GLY A 396 -28.59 -12.02 21.08
C GLY A 396 -28.63 -10.66 20.37
N ALA A 397 -27.96 -9.62 20.92
CA ALA A 397 -27.87 -8.29 20.33
C ALA A 397 -26.69 -8.16 19.36
N TYR A 398 -26.82 -7.33 18.34
CA TYR A 398 -25.68 -6.94 17.50
C TYR A 398 -24.83 -5.90 18.22
N THR A 399 -23.52 -6.09 18.21
CA THR A 399 -22.55 -5.23 18.91
C THR A 399 -21.37 -4.96 17.98
N ARG A 400 -21.00 -3.69 17.85
CA ARG A 400 -19.67 -3.30 17.37
C ARG A 400 -18.76 -3.10 18.56
N SER A 401 -17.51 -3.54 18.45
CA SER A 401 -16.48 -3.21 19.41
C SER A 401 -15.16 -2.99 18.69
N ASP A 402 -14.41 -1.99 19.17
CA ASP A 402 -13.04 -1.77 18.74
C ASP A 402 -12.10 -2.36 19.79
N ASP A 403 -11.10 -3.12 19.34
CA ASP A 403 -10.17 -3.87 20.18
C ASP A 403 -8.73 -3.56 19.72
N VAL A 404 -7.75 -3.56 20.64
CA VAL A 404 -6.32 -3.45 20.35
C VAL A 404 -5.58 -4.60 21.01
N TYR A 405 -4.97 -5.46 20.18
CA TYR A 405 -4.24 -6.65 20.59
C TYR A 405 -2.74 -6.41 20.56
N VAL A 406 -2.03 -7.10 21.45
CA VAL A 406 -0.57 -7.18 21.49
C VAL A 406 -0.13 -8.63 21.28
N LEU A 407 0.75 -8.86 20.32
CA LEU A 407 1.26 -10.18 19.96
C LEU A 407 2.78 -10.28 20.17
N GLY A 408 3.25 -11.47 20.60
CA GLY A 408 4.67 -11.81 20.68
C GLY A 408 5.30 -12.05 19.31
N ARG A 409 6.61 -12.31 19.26
CA ARG A 409 7.32 -12.55 17.97
C ARG A 409 6.85 -13.81 17.25
N ASP A 410 6.29 -14.77 17.96
CA ASP A 410 5.63 -15.99 17.49
C ASP A 410 4.17 -15.75 17.01
N MET A 411 3.68 -14.51 17.10
CA MET A 411 2.29 -14.10 16.86
C MET A 411 1.26 -14.73 17.83
N SER A 412 1.70 -15.21 18.99
CA SER A 412 0.81 -15.52 20.11
C SER A 412 0.29 -14.23 20.75
N GLN A 413 -0.95 -14.24 21.27
CA GLN A 413 -1.55 -13.06 21.92
C GLN A 413 -1.04 -12.92 23.37
N VAL A 414 -0.34 -11.82 23.63
CA VAL A 414 0.22 -11.46 24.95
C VAL A 414 -0.84 -10.76 25.81
N SER A 415 -1.50 -9.75 25.24
CA SER A 415 -2.51 -8.94 25.92
C SER A 415 -3.48 -8.30 24.92
N ALA A 416 -4.54 -7.67 25.41
CA ALA A 416 -5.39 -6.79 24.60
C ALA A 416 -6.20 -5.82 25.45
N VAL A 417 -6.38 -4.60 24.94
CA VAL A 417 -7.48 -3.70 25.33
C VAL A 417 -8.67 -4.08 24.46
N ARG A 418 -9.86 -4.25 25.05
CA ARG A 418 -11.07 -4.65 24.31
C ARG A 418 -12.26 -3.77 24.66
N ASN A 419 -13.23 -3.73 23.75
CA ASN A 419 -14.48 -2.99 23.88
C ASN A 419 -14.27 -1.48 24.07
N ILE A 420 -13.31 -0.94 23.31
CA ILE A 420 -13.16 0.49 23.05
C ILE A 420 -14.41 0.94 22.27
N ALA A 421 -14.95 2.10 22.63
CA ALA A 421 -16.11 2.75 22.01
C ALA A 421 -17.26 1.80 21.59
N PRO A 422 -17.96 1.14 22.53
CA PRO A 422 -18.97 0.13 22.20
C PRO A 422 -20.09 0.71 21.32
N GLY A 423 -20.24 0.16 20.11
CA GLY A 423 -21.18 0.65 19.08
C GLY A 423 -20.55 1.46 17.93
N GLU A 424 -19.39 2.06 18.15
CA GLU A 424 -18.69 2.89 17.15
C GLU A 424 -17.85 2.02 16.18
N ASN A 425 -16.97 2.65 15.38
CA ASN A 425 -15.88 1.97 14.67
C ASN A 425 -14.63 2.86 14.73
N ILE A 426 -13.44 2.29 14.47
CA ILE A 426 -12.19 3.03 14.30
C ILE A 426 -12.25 3.90 13.04
N TYR A 427 -11.84 5.17 13.16
CA TYR A 427 -11.62 6.12 12.06
C TYR A 427 -10.16 6.51 11.88
N ALA A 428 -9.34 6.47 12.94
CA ALA A 428 -7.88 6.56 12.83
C ALA A 428 -7.18 5.86 14.00
N VAL A 429 -5.94 5.42 13.78
CA VAL A 429 -5.05 4.85 14.79
C VAL A 429 -3.67 5.44 14.61
N ARG A 430 -2.90 5.62 15.70
CA ARG A 430 -1.45 5.82 15.63
C ARG A 430 -0.77 5.27 16.86
N PHE A 431 0.24 4.43 16.67
CA PHE A 431 1.15 4.01 17.73
C PHE A 431 2.41 4.91 17.75
N VAL A 432 2.91 5.19 18.96
CA VAL A 432 4.09 6.04 19.21
C VAL A 432 4.76 5.55 20.49
N GLY A 433 5.82 4.75 20.38
CA GLY A 433 6.54 4.24 21.54
C GLY A 433 5.65 3.39 22.46
N ASP A 434 5.65 3.68 23.75
CA ASP A 434 4.78 3.07 24.77
C ASP A 434 3.30 3.51 24.68
N MET A 435 2.93 4.39 23.75
CA MET A 435 1.57 4.90 23.59
C MET A 435 0.89 4.41 22.31
N GLY A 436 -0.43 4.22 22.39
CA GLY A 436 -1.31 4.06 21.24
C GLY A 436 -2.50 5.02 21.32
N TYR A 437 -2.90 5.56 20.17
CA TYR A 437 -4.00 6.49 20.04
C TYR A 437 -5.04 5.91 19.09
N VAL A 438 -6.30 5.88 19.51
CA VAL A 438 -7.43 5.37 18.71
C VAL A 438 -8.50 6.45 18.66
N VAL A 439 -8.98 6.74 17.46
CA VAL A 439 -10.07 7.67 17.16
C VAL A 439 -11.24 6.84 16.65
N THR A 440 -12.40 6.99 17.27
CA THR A 440 -13.65 6.29 16.91
C THR A 440 -14.74 7.32 16.61
N PHE A 441 -15.80 6.95 15.88
CA PHE A 441 -16.88 7.89 15.62
C PHE A 441 -18.25 7.25 15.32
N GLU A 442 -19.28 7.76 16.00
CA GLU A 442 -20.68 7.71 15.55
C GLU A 442 -21.28 9.14 15.41
N GLN A 443 -21.02 10.02 16.38
CA GLN A 443 -21.51 11.42 16.39
C GLN A 443 -20.48 12.45 16.92
N ILE A 444 -19.60 12.02 17.83
CA ILE A 444 -18.56 12.79 18.52
C ILE A 444 -17.33 11.87 18.57
N ASP A 445 -16.12 12.39 18.31
CA ASP A 445 -14.87 11.61 18.29
C ASP A 445 -14.26 11.56 19.71
N PRO A 446 -14.17 10.39 20.36
CA PRO A 446 -13.32 10.20 21.51
C PRO A 446 -11.91 9.81 21.04
N LEU A 447 -10.95 10.73 21.14
CA LEU A 447 -9.54 10.38 21.05
C LEU A 447 -9.15 9.58 22.31
N PHE A 448 -9.10 8.26 22.18
CA PHE A 448 -8.57 7.37 23.21
C PHE A 448 -7.05 7.43 23.23
N ALA A 449 -6.48 7.46 24.43
CA ALA A 449 -5.05 7.27 24.66
C ALA A 449 -4.85 6.00 25.50
N ILE A 450 -3.96 5.12 25.04
CA ILE A 450 -3.69 3.80 25.62
C ILE A 450 -2.20 3.73 25.96
N SER A 451 -1.89 3.33 27.19
CA SER A 451 -0.52 3.02 27.64
C SER A 451 -0.23 1.54 27.49
N PHE A 452 0.96 1.25 26.98
CA PHE A 452 1.59 -0.07 26.87
C PHE A 452 2.86 -0.15 27.73
N LYS A 453 3.03 0.74 28.72
CA LYS A 453 4.16 0.72 29.68
C LYS A 453 4.23 -0.59 30.47
N ASP A 454 3.07 -1.17 30.79
CA ASP A 454 2.94 -2.60 31.04
C ASP A 454 2.36 -3.23 29.77
N ILE A 455 3.16 -4.05 29.09
CA ILE A 455 2.80 -4.68 27.83
C ILE A 455 1.87 -5.89 28.02
N ALA A 456 1.83 -6.47 29.23
CA ALA A 456 0.90 -7.54 29.61
C ALA A 456 -0.45 -6.97 30.08
N ASN A 457 -0.46 -5.78 30.68
CA ASN A 457 -1.67 -5.10 31.17
C ASN A 457 -1.82 -3.68 30.59
N PRO A 458 -2.01 -3.52 29.26
CA PRO A 458 -2.20 -2.20 28.66
C PRO A 458 -3.49 -1.53 29.14
N VAL A 459 -3.45 -0.21 29.37
CA VAL A 459 -4.54 0.54 30.01
C VAL A 459 -4.99 1.74 29.17
N VAL A 460 -6.31 1.94 29.06
CA VAL A 460 -6.87 3.19 28.54
C VAL A 460 -6.66 4.29 29.58
N LEU A 461 -5.83 5.28 29.24
CA LEU A 461 -5.53 6.42 30.10
C LEU A 461 -6.62 7.51 30.04
N SER A 462 -7.26 7.68 28.87
CA SER A 462 -8.32 8.69 28.67
C SER A 462 -9.12 8.46 27.39
N ALA A 463 -10.26 9.16 27.28
CA ALA A 463 -11.07 9.28 26.07
C ALA A 463 -11.50 10.75 25.89
N LEU A 464 -10.74 11.52 25.13
CA LEU A 464 -10.98 12.96 24.91
C LEU A 464 -12.04 13.17 23.82
N LYS A 465 -13.28 13.50 24.22
CA LYS A 465 -14.38 13.77 23.29
C LYS A 465 -14.28 15.15 22.63
N VAL A 466 -14.33 15.21 21.29
CA VAL A 466 -14.34 16.44 20.48
C VAL A 466 -15.35 16.38 19.33
N THR A 467 -15.79 17.55 18.83
CA THR A 467 -16.67 17.64 17.66
C THR A 467 -15.94 17.28 16.37
N GLY A 468 -16.60 16.56 15.47
CA GLY A 468 -15.99 15.97 14.28
C GLY A 468 -14.85 14.99 14.59
N TYR A 469 -14.26 14.37 13.57
CA TYR A 469 -13.28 13.29 13.75
C TYR A 469 -11.94 13.56 13.06
N SER A 470 -10.94 12.73 13.35
CA SER A 470 -9.63 12.71 12.69
C SER A 470 -9.51 11.52 11.73
N ASN A 471 -9.09 11.75 10.49
CA ASN A 471 -8.72 10.71 9.52
C ASN A 471 -7.23 10.32 9.64
N TYR A 472 -6.38 11.31 9.92
CA TYR A 472 -4.94 11.14 10.03
C TYR A 472 -4.43 11.76 11.34
N LEU A 473 -3.47 11.08 11.98
CA LEU A 473 -2.81 11.49 13.21
C LEU A 473 -1.30 11.56 12.97
N HIS A 474 -0.72 12.76 13.04
CA HIS A 474 0.73 13.00 12.96
C HIS A 474 1.32 13.22 14.36
N PRO A 475 2.23 12.35 14.85
CA PRO A 475 2.92 12.55 16.12
C PRO A 475 3.83 13.77 16.12
N LEU A 476 3.92 14.45 17.26
CA LEU A 476 4.89 15.50 17.53
C LEU A 476 5.65 15.22 18.84
N PRO A 477 6.89 15.72 19.00
CA PRO A 477 7.69 15.52 20.22
C PRO A 477 6.96 15.96 21.48
N GLY A 478 7.20 15.23 22.58
CA GLY A 478 6.59 15.55 23.88
C GLY A 478 5.08 15.32 23.92
N GLY A 479 4.57 14.25 23.30
CA GLY A 479 3.18 13.80 23.44
C GLY A 479 2.14 14.80 22.90
N TYR A 480 2.47 15.51 21.83
CA TYR A 480 1.53 16.28 21.02
C TYR A 480 1.12 15.47 19.78
N LEU A 481 -0.10 15.70 19.25
CA LEU A 481 -0.58 15.10 18.00
C LEU A 481 -1.26 16.16 17.14
N ILE A 482 -1.03 16.15 15.83
CA ILE A 482 -1.88 16.85 14.86
C ILE A 482 -2.91 15.85 14.32
N GLY A 483 -4.19 16.08 14.61
CA GLY A 483 -5.30 15.41 13.94
C GLY A 483 -5.75 16.20 12.71
N VAL A 484 -5.81 15.54 11.55
CA VAL A 484 -6.39 16.09 10.31
C VAL A 484 -7.64 15.28 9.97
N GLY A 485 -8.77 15.95 9.77
CA GLY A 485 -10.05 15.30 9.50
C GLY A 485 -11.16 16.29 9.17
N LYS A 486 -12.38 16.02 9.65
CA LYS A 486 -13.57 16.83 9.42
C LYS A 486 -14.10 17.41 10.72
N GLU A 487 -14.69 18.60 10.65
CA GLU A 487 -15.64 19.05 11.68
C GLU A 487 -16.99 18.36 11.44
N ALA A 488 -17.80 18.14 12.48
CA ALA A 488 -19.13 17.57 12.33
C ALA A 488 -20.12 18.06 13.39
N VAL A 489 -21.40 18.09 13.02
CA VAL A 489 -22.53 18.41 13.91
C VAL A 489 -23.49 17.22 13.97
N PRO A 490 -23.92 16.76 15.17
CA PRO A 490 -24.91 15.68 15.29
C PRO A 490 -26.22 16.00 14.56
N SER A 491 -26.87 14.98 14.02
CA SER A 491 -28.19 15.10 13.40
C SER A 491 -29.29 15.20 14.45
N SER A 492 -30.30 16.02 14.19
CA SER A 492 -31.51 16.12 15.03
C SER A 492 -32.53 15.00 14.78
N THR A 493 -32.28 14.11 13.80
CA THR A 493 -33.24 13.12 13.30
C THR A 493 -32.76 11.66 13.35
N GLY A 494 -31.57 11.38 13.88
CA GLY A 494 -31.06 10.01 14.04
C GLY A 494 -29.61 9.95 14.52
N ASN A 495 -29.13 8.74 14.84
CA ASN A 495 -27.80 8.49 15.39
C ASN A 495 -26.69 8.59 14.33
N PHE A 496 -26.40 9.81 13.88
CA PHE A 496 -25.28 10.12 12.99
C PHE A 496 -24.95 11.62 13.07
N ALA A 497 -23.83 12.04 12.48
CA ALA A 497 -23.47 13.44 12.34
C ALA A 497 -23.31 13.88 10.88
N TRP A 498 -23.58 15.15 10.61
CA TRP A 498 -23.29 15.79 9.34
C TRP A 498 -21.87 16.36 9.33
N TYR A 499 -21.04 15.86 8.44
CA TYR A 499 -19.69 16.38 8.21
C TYR A 499 -19.73 17.77 7.58
N LEU A 500 -18.84 18.65 8.04
CA LEU A 500 -18.68 20.04 7.57
C LEU A 500 -17.37 20.18 6.79
N GLY A 501 -16.68 21.32 6.92
CA GLY A 501 -15.34 21.54 6.37
C GLY A 501 -14.25 20.73 7.09
N MET A 502 -13.01 20.96 6.69
CA MET A 502 -11.86 20.30 7.29
C MET A 502 -11.55 20.86 8.68
N LYS A 503 -11.07 19.97 9.56
CA LYS A 503 -10.63 20.26 10.93
C LYS A 503 -9.16 19.88 11.09
N LEU A 504 -8.35 20.83 11.55
CA LEU A 504 -7.05 20.58 12.16
C LEU A 504 -7.20 20.67 13.68
N SER A 505 -6.73 19.67 14.41
CA SER A 505 -6.72 19.63 15.87
C SER A 505 -5.30 19.45 16.37
N LEU A 506 -4.87 20.28 17.32
CA LEU A 506 -3.64 20.04 18.09
C LEU A 506 -4.05 19.44 19.43
N PHE A 507 -3.70 18.18 19.65
CA PHE A 507 -3.92 17.49 20.91
C PHE A 507 -2.63 17.42 21.74
N ARG A 508 -2.77 17.33 23.06
CA ARG A 508 -1.70 17.03 24.01
C ARG A 508 -2.17 15.93 24.96
N VAL A 509 -1.38 14.85 25.07
CA VAL A 509 -1.64 13.71 25.97
C VAL A 509 -0.47 13.54 26.94
N PHE A 510 -0.70 13.88 28.20
CA PHE A 510 0.29 13.78 29.28
C PHE A 510 0.39 12.34 29.82
N GLU A 511 1.56 11.97 30.38
CA GLU A 511 1.81 10.61 30.89
C GLU A 511 0.90 10.18 32.05
N ASN A 512 0.29 11.14 32.77
CA ASN A 512 -0.73 10.88 33.79
C ASN A 512 -2.13 10.63 33.19
N GLY A 513 -2.25 10.50 31.87
CA GLY A 513 -3.50 10.34 31.14
C GLY A 513 -4.30 11.61 30.89
N THR A 514 -3.84 12.79 31.35
CA THR A 514 -4.54 14.04 31.04
C THR A 514 -4.45 14.32 29.53
N SER A 515 -5.60 14.44 28.86
CA SER A 515 -5.70 14.69 27.42
C SER A 515 -6.50 15.96 27.14
N THR A 516 -6.04 16.78 26.19
CA THR A 516 -6.73 18.03 25.81
C THR A 516 -6.54 18.39 24.34
N GLN A 517 -7.52 19.06 23.75
CA GLN A 517 -7.41 19.73 22.45
C GLN A 517 -6.93 21.17 22.70
N ILE A 518 -5.63 21.40 22.53
CA ILE A 518 -4.96 22.69 22.73
C ILE A 518 -5.48 23.75 21.74
N SER A 519 -5.74 23.34 20.49
CA SER A 519 -6.16 24.24 19.43
C SER A 519 -6.97 23.50 18.36
N LYS A 520 -7.92 24.21 17.75
CA LYS A 520 -8.70 23.77 16.59
C LYS A 520 -8.67 24.85 15.52
N TYR A 521 -8.35 24.47 14.28
CA TYR A 521 -8.44 25.34 13.11
C TYR A 521 -9.38 24.72 12.09
N LEU A 522 -10.34 25.49 11.58
CA LEU A 522 -11.33 25.05 10.59
C LEU A 522 -11.02 25.62 9.21
N ILE A 523 -11.17 24.79 8.18
CA ILE A 523 -10.92 25.15 6.79
C ILE A 523 -12.18 24.91 5.97
N GLY A 524 -12.82 26.00 5.54
CA GLY A 524 -13.97 26.00 4.65
C GLY A 524 -15.24 25.40 5.22
N ASP A 525 -16.23 25.27 4.34
CA ASP A 525 -17.52 24.67 4.65
C ASP A 525 -17.59 23.23 4.14
N ARG A 526 -18.76 22.60 4.27
CA ARG A 526 -19.01 21.22 3.83
C ARG A 526 -18.68 21.03 2.35
N GLY A 527 -17.95 19.96 2.05
CA GLY A 527 -17.36 19.71 0.72
C GLY A 527 -15.91 20.19 0.59
N THR A 528 -15.33 20.81 1.63
CA THR A 528 -13.90 21.09 1.67
C THR A 528 -13.12 19.80 1.88
N GLU A 529 -12.25 19.45 0.93
CA GLU A 529 -11.49 18.20 0.91
C GLU A 529 -9.98 18.43 0.91
N SER A 530 -9.23 17.39 1.28
CA SER A 530 -7.78 17.31 1.12
C SER A 530 -7.39 15.86 0.83
N PRO A 531 -6.37 15.61 -0.01
CA PRO A 531 -5.81 14.28 -0.16
C PRO A 531 -5.35 13.69 1.18
N VAL A 532 -4.90 14.50 2.15
CA VAL A 532 -4.44 14.09 3.50
C VAL A 532 -5.47 13.22 4.26
N LEU A 533 -6.75 13.34 3.93
CA LEU A 533 -7.83 12.58 4.55
C LEU A 533 -7.82 11.08 4.19
N ASN A 534 -7.15 10.70 3.10
CA ASN A 534 -7.04 9.32 2.61
C ASN A 534 -5.58 8.93 2.30
N ASP A 535 -4.84 9.88 1.70
CA ASP A 535 -3.42 9.83 1.34
C ASP A 535 -2.65 10.84 2.20
N HIS A 536 -2.16 10.35 3.33
CA HIS A 536 -1.39 11.06 4.34
C HIS A 536 -0.05 11.62 3.83
N LEU A 537 0.40 11.32 2.60
CA LEU A 537 1.61 11.92 2.03
C LEU A 537 1.48 13.38 1.65
N ALA A 538 0.25 13.78 1.29
CA ALA A 538 -0.04 15.18 1.04
C ALA A 538 0.24 16.06 2.27
N PHE A 539 0.44 15.47 3.45
CA PHE A 539 0.87 16.16 4.67
C PHE A 539 2.40 16.26 4.70
N THR A 540 2.95 17.34 4.16
CA THR A 540 4.36 17.67 4.34
C THR A 540 4.57 18.17 5.78
N PHE A 541 5.62 17.73 6.46
CA PHE A 541 6.06 18.32 7.74
C PHE A 541 7.57 18.57 7.79
N ASP A 542 7.93 19.83 8.03
CA ASP A 542 9.27 20.28 8.34
C ASP A 542 9.38 20.45 9.86
N SER A 543 9.95 19.45 10.53
CA SER A 543 10.19 19.46 11.98
C SER A 543 11.23 20.49 12.42
N SER A 544 12.18 20.86 11.55
CA SER A 544 13.21 21.86 11.86
C SER A 544 12.62 23.27 11.99
N ARG A 545 11.58 23.58 11.20
CA ARG A 545 10.85 24.85 11.26
C ARG A 545 9.50 24.74 11.98
N ASN A 546 9.05 23.55 12.34
CA ASN A 546 7.67 23.25 12.76
C ASN A 546 6.64 23.83 11.77
N ILE A 547 6.82 23.52 10.48
CA ILE A 547 5.91 23.94 9.40
C ILE A 547 5.23 22.70 8.82
N THR A 548 3.92 22.74 8.63
CA THR A 548 3.20 21.76 7.80
C THR A 548 2.60 22.42 6.56
N VAL A 549 2.57 21.67 5.46
CA VAL A 549 1.91 22.07 4.21
C VAL A 549 0.81 21.05 3.92
N ILE A 550 -0.40 21.55 3.65
CA ILE A 550 -1.61 20.74 3.48
C ILE A 550 -2.32 21.21 2.19
N PRO A 551 -2.40 20.37 1.14
CA PRO A 551 -3.23 20.63 -0.02
C PRO A 551 -4.71 20.60 0.33
N VAL A 552 -5.50 21.55 -0.17
CA VAL A 552 -6.91 21.76 0.13
C VAL A 552 -7.67 22.12 -1.15
N MET A 553 -8.79 21.45 -1.38
CA MET A 553 -9.86 21.88 -2.27
C MET A 553 -10.94 22.53 -1.41
N LEU A 554 -11.01 23.87 -1.44
CA LEU A 554 -11.81 24.68 -0.52
C LEU A 554 -13.23 24.87 -1.04
N ALA A 555 -14.22 24.36 -0.30
CA ALA A 555 -15.62 24.63 -0.53
C ALA A 555 -16.12 25.79 0.34
N LYS A 556 -17.07 26.58 -0.17
CA LYS A 556 -17.81 27.57 0.61
C LYS A 556 -19.30 27.59 0.29
N VAL A 557 -20.13 27.67 1.32
CA VAL A 557 -21.58 27.80 1.16
C VAL A 557 -21.91 29.23 0.70
N SER A 558 -22.68 29.35 -0.37
CA SER A 558 -23.23 30.62 -0.83
C SER A 558 -24.33 31.09 0.14
N GLY A 559 -24.23 32.35 0.60
CA GLY A 559 -25.02 32.88 1.74
C GLY A 559 -26.55 32.91 1.59
N ASN A 560 -27.08 32.53 0.43
CA ASN A 560 -28.51 32.38 0.16
C ASN A 560 -29.04 30.95 0.47
N GLN A 561 -28.16 29.99 0.77
CA GLN A 561 -28.57 28.60 1.07
C GLN A 561 -29.05 28.43 2.52
N THR A 562 -30.34 28.70 2.75
CA THR A 562 -31.01 28.42 4.03
C THR A 562 -31.40 26.94 4.14
N TYR A 563 -31.28 26.36 5.34
CA TYR A 563 -31.66 24.98 5.63
C TYR A 563 -32.43 24.87 6.96
N GLY A 564 -33.32 23.88 7.08
CA GLY A 564 -34.13 23.67 8.29
C GLY A 564 -33.39 22.89 9.38
N PRO A 565 -33.88 22.87 10.64
CA PRO A 565 -33.21 22.17 11.76
C PRO A 565 -33.06 20.65 11.59
N SER A 566 -33.85 20.03 10.70
CA SER A 566 -33.80 18.62 10.32
C SER A 566 -33.09 18.37 8.98
N SER A 567 -32.68 19.43 8.29
CA SER A 567 -31.95 19.36 7.02
C SER A 567 -30.44 19.25 7.29
N PRO A 568 -29.70 18.56 6.41
CA PRO A 568 -28.24 18.67 6.43
C PRO A 568 -27.77 20.12 6.23
N PRO A 569 -26.65 20.53 6.87
CA PRO A 569 -25.88 21.68 6.43
C PRO A 569 -25.56 21.58 4.93
N PRO A 570 -25.76 22.65 4.14
CA PRO A 570 -25.56 22.64 2.69
C PRO A 570 -24.12 22.34 2.30
N TYR A 571 -23.93 21.78 1.11
CA TYR A 571 -22.62 21.69 0.48
C TYR A 571 -22.23 23.05 -0.10
N GLY A 572 -20.95 23.39 0.03
CA GLY A 572 -20.36 24.57 -0.59
C GLY A 572 -19.88 24.33 -2.01
N ASP A 573 -19.83 25.41 -2.79
CA ASP A 573 -19.22 25.46 -4.11
C ASP A 573 -17.68 25.49 -3.98
N ILE A 574 -16.94 24.87 -4.91
CA ILE A 574 -15.46 24.88 -4.86
C ILE A 574 -14.91 26.23 -5.32
N VAL A 575 -14.48 27.04 -4.35
CA VAL A 575 -14.05 28.44 -4.57
C VAL A 575 -12.53 28.61 -4.70
N TRP A 576 -11.73 27.62 -4.32
CA TRP A 576 -10.27 27.68 -4.41
C TRP A 576 -9.63 26.29 -4.32
N GLN A 577 -8.47 26.11 -4.93
CA GLN A 577 -7.63 24.92 -4.77
C GLN A 577 -6.17 25.35 -4.60
N GLY A 578 -5.45 24.70 -3.69
CA GLY A 578 -4.00 24.92 -3.53
C GLY A 578 -3.49 24.29 -2.24
N VAL A 579 -2.41 24.83 -1.67
CA VAL A 579 -1.87 24.44 -0.35
C VAL A 579 -1.99 25.56 0.69
N TYR A 580 -2.34 25.18 1.92
CA TYR A 580 -2.17 26.01 3.10
C TYR A 580 -0.82 25.69 3.75
N VAL A 581 -0.08 26.72 4.16
CA VAL A 581 1.18 26.59 4.89
C VAL A 581 0.96 27.05 6.33
N PHE A 582 1.13 26.16 7.30
CA PHE A 582 0.93 26.45 8.72
C PHE A 582 2.24 26.35 9.50
N LYS A 583 2.51 27.33 10.37
CA LYS A 583 3.37 27.15 11.53
C LYS A 583 2.59 26.38 12.59
N VAL A 584 3.24 25.40 13.22
CA VAL A 584 2.73 24.68 14.39
C VAL A 584 3.55 25.09 15.62
N THR A 585 2.88 25.25 16.76
CA THR A 585 3.48 25.58 18.05
C THR A 585 2.72 24.87 19.16
N GLY A 586 3.26 24.86 20.39
CA GLY A 586 2.53 24.39 21.58
C GLY A 586 1.27 25.19 21.94
N ALA A 587 0.97 26.29 21.23
CA ALA A 587 -0.27 27.06 21.35
C ALA A 587 -1.27 26.82 20.20
N GLY A 588 -0.90 26.03 19.18
CA GLY A 588 -1.75 25.76 18.02
C GLY A 588 -1.13 26.11 16.67
N PHE A 589 -2.02 26.35 15.70
CA PHE A 589 -1.69 26.59 14.29
C PHE A 589 -1.72 28.08 13.95
N THR A 590 -0.82 28.52 13.07
CA THR A 590 -0.84 29.86 12.46
C THR A 590 -0.63 29.73 10.96
N VAL A 591 -1.55 30.24 10.14
CA VAL A 591 -1.36 30.28 8.68
C VAL A 591 -0.24 31.27 8.38
N LEU A 592 0.83 30.79 7.74
CA LEU A 592 1.91 31.63 7.21
C LEU A 592 1.56 32.16 5.82
N GLY A 593 0.90 31.33 5.00
CA GLY A 593 0.51 31.69 3.64
C GLY A 593 -0.31 30.60 2.95
N ARG A 594 -0.61 30.86 1.68
CA ARG A 594 -1.25 29.90 0.76
C ARG A 594 -0.62 30.02 -0.61
N VAL A 595 -0.55 28.91 -1.34
CA VAL A 595 0.00 28.83 -2.71
C VAL A 595 -0.99 28.07 -3.58
N SER A 596 -1.23 28.52 -4.80
CA SER A 596 -2.09 27.87 -5.79
C SER A 596 -1.43 27.94 -7.17
N GLN A 597 -1.59 26.89 -7.98
CA GLN A 597 -1.16 26.85 -9.38
C GLN A 597 -2.25 27.42 -10.32
N TYR A 598 -3.48 27.62 -9.83
CA TYR A 598 -4.57 28.17 -10.65
C TYR A 598 -4.34 29.66 -10.94
N PRO A 599 -4.36 30.09 -12.22
CA PRO A 599 -4.26 31.49 -12.58
C PRO A 599 -5.37 32.36 -11.95
N PRO A 600 -5.14 33.67 -11.71
CA PRO A 600 -6.18 34.57 -11.21
C PRO A 600 -7.44 34.54 -12.09
N GLY A 601 -8.61 34.30 -11.47
CA GLY A 601 -9.87 34.15 -12.20
C GLY A 601 -10.15 32.75 -12.76
N LYS A 602 -9.35 31.75 -12.38
CA LYS A 602 -9.59 30.32 -12.66
C LYS A 602 -9.74 29.51 -11.37
N SER A 603 -10.51 28.42 -11.44
CA SER A 603 -10.76 27.50 -10.32
C SER A 603 -10.65 26.03 -10.76
N TYR A 604 -10.79 25.13 -9.79
CA TYR A 604 -10.92 23.69 -10.03
C TYR A 604 -12.11 23.40 -10.97
N GLY A 605 -11.89 22.51 -11.95
CA GLY A 605 -12.88 22.16 -12.98
C GLY A 605 -12.87 23.06 -14.22
N ASP A 606 -12.22 24.22 -14.21
CA ASP A 606 -12.05 25.05 -15.41
C ASP A 606 -11.20 24.33 -16.47
N SER A 607 -11.70 24.27 -17.70
CA SER A 607 -10.85 23.95 -18.85
C SER A 607 -9.99 25.16 -19.25
N PRO A 608 -8.71 24.99 -19.65
CA PRO A 608 -7.95 23.74 -19.75
C PRO A 608 -7.04 23.47 -18.53
N VAL A 609 -7.39 23.96 -17.33
CA VAL A 609 -6.54 23.94 -16.12
C VAL A 609 -6.97 22.87 -15.10
N ASN A 610 -7.70 21.86 -15.55
CA ASN A 610 -8.23 20.77 -14.71
C ASN A 610 -7.15 19.84 -14.13
N ASN A 611 -5.92 19.89 -14.63
CA ASN A 611 -4.77 19.11 -14.15
C ASN A 611 -3.90 19.85 -13.10
N LEU A 612 -4.19 21.12 -12.78
CA LEU A 612 -3.42 21.96 -11.83
C LEU A 612 -3.78 21.75 -10.36
N GLN A 613 -4.55 20.70 -10.03
CA GLN A 613 -4.88 20.36 -8.65
C GLN A 613 -3.60 19.96 -7.89
N ILE A 614 -3.17 20.80 -6.95
CA ILE A 614 -2.03 20.48 -6.07
C ILE A 614 -2.47 19.39 -5.10
N ASP A 615 -1.74 18.28 -5.08
CA ASP A 615 -1.92 17.15 -4.14
C ASP A 615 -0.59 16.72 -3.50
N ARG A 616 0.54 17.36 -3.87
CA ARG A 616 1.85 17.18 -3.24
C ARG A 616 2.59 18.48 -2.98
N SER A 617 3.40 18.44 -1.93
CA SER A 617 4.34 19.50 -1.58
C SER A 617 5.64 18.94 -1.01
N VAL A 618 6.75 19.59 -1.33
CA VAL A 618 8.09 19.30 -0.80
C VAL A 618 8.76 20.63 -0.47
N ILE A 619 9.45 20.72 0.66
CA ILE A 619 10.30 21.87 1.01
C ILE A 619 11.75 21.52 0.70
N ILE A 620 12.45 22.39 -0.04
CA ILE A 620 13.89 22.28 -0.31
C ILE A 620 14.55 23.63 -0.05
N GLY A 621 15.50 23.68 0.88
CA GLY A 621 16.08 24.92 1.39
C GLY A 621 15.00 25.81 1.99
N ASN A 622 14.89 27.05 1.52
CA ASN A 622 13.84 28.01 1.90
C ASN A 622 12.73 28.14 0.84
N TYR A 623 12.48 27.08 0.08
CA TYR A 623 11.53 27.09 -1.05
C TYR A 623 10.55 25.91 -0.95
N LEU A 624 9.32 26.17 -1.34
CA LEU A 624 8.21 25.22 -1.39
C LEU A 624 7.95 24.83 -2.84
N TYR A 625 8.04 23.55 -3.13
CA TYR A 625 7.73 22.94 -4.42
C TYR A 625 6.34 22.33 -4.29
N THR A 626 5.36 22.92 -4.97
CA THR A 626 4.02 22.35 -5.11
C THR A 626 3.92 21.58 -6.42
N VAL A 627 3.20 20.46 -6.41
CA VAL A 627 3.13 19.55 -7.56
C VAL A 627 1.68 19.11 -7.78
N SER A 628 1.27 19.15 -9.05
CA SER A 628 -0.02 18.64 -9.56
C SER A 628 0.24 17.57 -10.64
N GLN A 629 -0.73 17.31 -11.52
CA GLN A 629 -0.50 16.52 -12.75
C GLN A 629 0.04 17.41 -13.90
N GLY A 630 -0.28 18.71 -13.89
CA GLY A 630 0.11 19.64 -14.94
C GLY A 630 1.48 20.30 -14.73
N GLU A 631 1.88 20.61 -13.49
CA GLU A 631 3.14 21.34 -13.25
C GLU A 631 3.77 21.12 -11.86
N VAL A 632 5.07 21.41 -11.80
CA VAL A 632 5.79 21.76 -10.56
C VAL A 632 5.92 23.28 -10.50
N MET A 633 5.46 23.88 -9.40
CA MET A 633 5.69 25.31 -9.12
C MET A 633 6.54 25.48 -7.87
N VAL A 634 7.55 26.34 -7.96
CA VAL A 634 8.49 26.68 -6.89
C VAL A 634 8.13 28.06 -6.33
N SER A 635 7.87 28.15 -5.03
CA SER A 635 7.57 29.39 -4.32
C SER A 635 8.55 29.65 -3.18
N SER A 636 8.83 30.91 -2.87
CA SER A 636 9.56 31.28 -1.65
C SER A 636 8.75 30.95 -0.38
N LEU A 637 9.36 30.35 0.65
CA LEU A 637 8.68 30.10 1.94
C LEU A 637 8.48 31.37 2.80
N SER A 638 9.13 32.50 2.47
CA SER A 638 8.98 33.75 3.23
C SER A 638 7.94 34.71 2.64
N SER A 639 7.72 34.65 1.33
CA SER A 639 6.83 35.57 0.60
C SER A 639 5.71 34.87 -0.19
N PHE A 640 5.77 33.54 -0.34
CA PHE A 640 4.85 32.71 -1.14
C PHE A 640 4.75 33.09 -2.63
N SER A 641 5.57 34.03 -3.08
CA SER A 641 5.75 34.40 -4.49
C SER A 641 6.43 33.28 -5.27
N THR A 642 5.91 32.98 -6.45
CA THR A 642 6.51 32.05 -7.42
C THR A 642 7.90 32.51 -7.85
N VAL A 643 8.81 31.55 -8.00
CA VAL A 643 10.22 31.69 -8.38
C VAL A 643 10.47 31.01 -9.73
N ALA A 644 9.87 29.84 -9.94
CA ALA A 644 9.90 29.09 -11.20
C ALA A 644 8.64 28.21 -11.32
N THR A 645 8.25 27.90 -12.55
CA THR A 645 7.22 26.89 -12.86
C THR A 645 7.73 26.02 -14.01
N VAL A 646 7.58 24.69 -13.87
CA VAL A 646 7.93 23.73 -14.91
C VAL A 646 6.70 22.88 -15.22
N GLN A 647 6.23 22.98 -16.47
CA GLN A 647 5.14 22.15 -16.99
C GLN A 647 5.58 20.68 -17.09
N LEU A 648 4.73 19.77 -16.66
CA LEU A 648 4.93 18.33 -16.71
C LEU A 648 4.31 17.76 -17.98
N SER A 649 5.02 16.85 -18.64
CA SER A 649 4.47 16.07 -19.75
C SER A 649 3.66 14.88 -19.20
N GLY A 650 2.34 14.97 -19.29
CA GLY A 650 1.37 13.92 -19.00
C GLY A 650 0.12 14.13 -19.87
N ARG A 651 -0.76 13.12 -19.92
CA ARG A 651 -2.05 13.20 -20.62
C ARG A 651 -3.21 13.43 -19.65
#